data_AF-A0AA37A830-F1
#
_entry.id   AF-A0AA37A830-F1
#
_cell.length_a   1.000
_cell.length_b   1.000
_cell.length_c   1.000
_cell.angle_alpha   90.00
_cell.angle_beta   90.00
_cell.angle_gamma   90.00
#
_symmetry.space_group_name_H-M   'P 1'
#
loop_
_entity.id
_entity.type
_entity.pdbx_description
1 polymer ?
#
loop_
_entity_poly.entity_id
_entity_poly.type
_entity_poly.pdbx_seq_one_letter_code
_entity_poly.pdbx_strand_id
1 'polypeptide(L)'
;MRFKKWNIGTPAERDVALLRSAGYPYLLSTVLAARGVTTAEAAAEALERDRSLSMSPMLMRDMDKAVARIQRAISQGETIAVFGDYDVDGITSTVLLMDYLKSCGVRCLRHIPRRIEEGYGLSKEAIQGLRDQGATLMITVDCGITGNEEVDFAASIGLDVVITDHHECKEELPRALAVVDPHRSDCPYPFKHLAGVGVALKLVLALGGESREDALFARYCTLAAIGTIADVMRMEGENRTIAFCGLEALPHTDFVGVHALLKEAGLLGKPITSVQIGFVLAPRINAAGRMGAADLAADLLETDDPARAEELAKALCDLNRERQAVEQAICADATEKIERLRAEDRSALVLSSEDWHQGVVGIVASRLSEKYACPSFMIHLKDGVGKGSCRSYGGFNLFSALESCADLLEGFGGHELAAGFTISEENIDAFRARMNRYVRSASGGERAVSCLDVDAPISCPGEVTLAEVEQLDQLEPYGAGNPRPVFALLGATVDVLQPVGQGKHLKLRLSKGTCRFDAIFFSMTEETCGVAAGMRVDAAFYLQANTFRGNTTLQLQLIDIRPSLTPSRHEAADLDLLHRLVAGEGLTGQERARLQASRSQFAAFWTVLERQLRRGKAEEEMLPFLRRLSALSGGCESFLRAGLALAVFQERGLIALSVQGDQVTLSLNPIQGKVDLFACPYLSRLREDAAGKSGGVVS
;
A
#
# COMPACT_ATOMS: atom_id res chain seq x y z
N MET A 1 7.18 -12.47 -8.13
CA MET A 1 7.79 -11.61 -7.09
C MET A 1 7.45 -10.16 -7.40
N ARG A 2 6.73 -9.49 -6.50
CA ARG A 2 6.29 -8.08 -6.66
C ARG A 2 7.34 -7.09 -6.16
N PHE A 3 8.04 -7.44 -5.08
CA PHE A 3 9.03 -6.57 -4.44
C PHE A 3 10.42 -7.13 -4.62
N LYS A 4 11.39 -6.27 -4.98
CA LYS A 4 12.79 -6.71 -5.14
C LYS A 4 13.48 -6.88 -3.78
N LYS A 5 13.14 -6.06 -2.79
CA LYS A 5 13.72 -6.10 -1.44
C LYS A 5 12.62 -6.23 -0.39
N TRP A 6 12.85 -7.04 0.64
CA TRP A 6 12.02 -7.06 1.85
C TRP A 6 12.86 -6.50 3.00
N ASN A 7 12.36 -5.47 3.67
CA ASN A 7 12.93 -4.97 4.92
C ASN A 7 12.17 -5.67 6.06
N ILE A 8 12.77 -6.73 6.59
CA ILE A 8 12.13 -7.55 7.61
C ILE A 8 12.60 -7.07 8.98
N GLY A 9 11.66 -6.63 9.81
CA GLY A 9 11.91 -6.27 11.19
C GLY A 9 12.42 -7.46 11.99
N THR A 10 13.34 -7.18 12.92
CA THR A 10 13.93 -8.17 13.81
C THR A 10 13.64 -7.77 15.26
N PRO A 11 12.38 -7.91 15.72
CA PRO A 11 12.03 -7.59 17.09
C PRO A 11 12.90 -8.40 18.04
N ALA A 12 13.46 -7.76 19.07
CA ALA A 12 14.31 -8.45 20.03
C ALA A 12 13.48 -9.49 20.80
N GLU A 13 13.98 -10.72 20.89
CA GLU A 13 13.29 -11.81 21.59
C GLU A 13 12.94 -11.45 23.05
N ARG A 14 13.81 -10.63 23.68
CA ARG A 14 13.60 -10.10 25.02
C ARG A 14 12.33 -9.26 25.12
N ASP A 15 12.10 -8.35 24.18
CA ASP A 15 10.97 -7.40 24.23
C ASP A 15 9.65 -8.13 23.99
N VAL A 16 9.65 -9.08 23.04
CA VAL A 16 8.52 -9.98 22.82
C VAL A 16 8.21 -10.78 24.09
N ALA A 17 9.22 -11.33 24.76
CA ALA A 17 9.04 -12.10 25.99
C ALA A 17 8.52 -11.25 27.17
N LEU A 18 8.96 -9.98 27.27
CA LEU A 18 8.48 -9.04 28.29
C LEU A 18 7.00 -8.73 28.10
N LEU A 19 6.58 -8.39 26.87
CA LEU A 19 5.16 -8.13 26.57
C LEU A 19 4.29 -9.37 26.80
N ARG A 20 4.78 -10.55 26.42
CA ARG A 20 4.07 -11.81 26.72
C ARG A 20 3.89 -12.04 28.22
N SER A 21 4.93 -11.74 29.00
CA SER A 21 4.88 -11.84 30.47
C SER A 21 3.94 -10.82 31.10
N ALA A 22 3.69 -9.69 30.43
CA ALA A 22 2.67 -8.70 30.81
C ALA A 22 1.24 -9.10 30.40
N GLY A 23 1.06 -10.23 29.72
CA GLY A 23 -0.24 -10.78 29.34
C GLY A 23 -0.64 -10.57 27.88
N TYR A 24 0.22 -9.98 27.04
CA TYR A 24 -0.08 -9.81 25.63
C TYR A 24 0.13 -11.12 24.82
N PRO A 25 -0.76 -11.44 23.87
CA PRO A 25 -0.63 -12.59 22.96
C PRO A 25 0.66 -12.56 22.12
N TYR A 26 1.07 -13.72 21.58
CA TYR A 26 2.34 -13.85 20.85
C TYR A 26 2.43 -12.92 19.63
N LEU A 27 1.42 -12.93 18.76
CA LEU A 27 1.42 -12.13 17.54
C LEU A 27 1.39 -10.64 17.86
N LEU A 28 0.55 -10.24 18.83
CA LEU A 28 0.44 -8.85 19.26
C LEU A 28 1.76 -8.34 19.86
N SER A 29 2.36 -9.13 20.77
CA SER A 29 3.67 -8.82 21.36
C SER A 29 4.76 -8.68 20.30
N THR A 30 4.74 -9.53 19.28
CA THR A 30 5.71 -9.51 18.18
C THR A 30 5.60 -8.21 17.38
N VAL A 31 4.38 -7.80 17.03
CA VAL A 31 4.14 -6.56 16.28
C VAL A 31 4.48 -5.32 17.09
N LEU A 32 4.05 -5.27 18.36
CA LEU A 32 4.36 -4.16 19.26
C LEU A 32 5.87 -3.99 19.41
N ALA A 33 6.61 -5.07 19.70
CA ALA A 33 8.06 -5.03 19.79
C ALA A 33 8.72 -4.60 18.47
N ALA A 34 8.21 -5.08 17.32
CA ALA A 34 8.72 -4.68 16.01
C ALA A 34 8.53 -3.18 15.72
N ARG A 35 7.49 -2.58 16.30
CA ARG A 35 7.18 -1.15 16.20
C ARG A 35 7.82 -0.31 17.32
N GLY A 36 8.74 -0.88 18.09
CA GLY A 36 9.49 -0.18 19.14
C GLY A 36 8.76 -0.05 20.48
N VAL A 37 7.62 -0.73 20.67
CA VAL A 37 6.92 -0.79 21.96
C VAL A 37 7.54 -1.91 22.79
N THR A 38 8.30 -1.55 23.82
CA THR A 38 9.11 -2.52 24.61
C THR A 38 8.71 -2.63 26.08
N THR A 39 7.67 -1.92 26.53
CA THR A 39 7.16 -1.98 27.92
C THR A 39 5.65 -2.21 27.95
N ALA A 40 5.14 -2.68 29.09
CA ALA A 40 3.71 -2.92 29.28
C ALA A 40 2.90 -1.62 29.27
N GLU A 41 3.46 -0.55 29.84
CA GLU A 41 2.83 0.78 29.87
C GLU A 41 2.70 1.37 28.46
N ALA A 42 3.78 1.29 27.66
CA ALA A 42 3.75 1.75 26.27
C ALA A 42 2.81 0.91 25.40
N ALA A 43 2.67 -0.39 25.70
CA ALA A 43 1.70 -1.25 25.03
C ALA A 43 0.26 -0.89 25.40
N ALA A 44 0.00 -0.57 26.67
CA ALA A 44 -1.32 -0.12 27.10
C ALA A 44 -1.69 1.21 26.41
N GLU A 45 -0.77 2.18 26.36
CA GLU A 45 -0.95 3.47 25.67
C GLU A 45 -1.16 3.28 24.16
N ALA A 46 -0.34 2.45 23.50
CA ALA A 46 -0.46 2.20 22.05
C ALA A 46 -1.77 1.49 21.66
N LEU A 47 -2.36 0.73 22.59
CA LEU A 47 -3.62 0.01 22.41
C LEU A 47 -4.82 0.74 23.03
N GLU A 48 -4.60 1.92 23.63
CA GLU A 48 -5.64 2.71 24.24
C GLU A 48 -6.67 3.13 23.19
N ARG A 49 -7.94 3.13 23.63
CA ARG A 49 -9.11 3.41 22.81
C ARG A 49 -9.92 4.48 23.50
N ASP A 50 -9.52 5.72 23.25
CA ASP A 50 -10.32 6.88 23.65
C ASP A 50 -11.73 6.78 23.04
N ARG A 51 -12.71 7.27 23.81
CA ARG A 51 -14.13 7.24 23.43
C ARG A 51 -14.74 8.64 23.33
N SER A 52 -13.95 9.67 23.62
CA SER A 52 -14.35 11.07 23.54
C SER A 52 -13.24 11.90 22.91
N LEU A 53 -13.62 13.04 22.34
CA LEU A 53 -12.69 13.96 21.72
C LEU A 53 -12.24 14.99 22.75
N SER A 54 -11.11 14.74 23.41
CA SER A 54 -10.65 15.54 24.55
C SER A 54 -10.20 16.97 24.19
N MET A 55 -9.94 17.25 22.90
CA MET A 55 -9.48 18.56 22.45
C MET A 55 -10.65 19.46 22.06
N SER A 56 -10.80 20.58 22.77
CA SER A 56 -11.88 21.55 22.47
C SER A 56 -11.77 22.08 21.03
N PRO A 57 -12.86 22.07 20.25
CA PRO A 57 -12.86 22.61 18.88
C PRO A 57 -12.54 24.12 18.85
N MET A 58 -12.79 24.84 19.96
CA MET A 58 -12.51 26.27 20.09
C MET A 58 -11.01 26.61 20.11
N LEU A 59 -10.14 25.60 20.20
CA LEU A 59 -8.69 25.76 20.03
C LEU A 59 -8.29 25.93 18.56
N MET A 60 -9.17 25.62 17.59
CA MET A 60 -8.89 25.90 16.18
C MET A 60 -9.02 27.41 15.92
N ARG A 61 -8.05 27.96 15.21
CA ARG A 61 -8.03 29.38 14.87
C ARG A 61 -9.26 29.75 14.05
N ASP A 62 -9.86 30.90 14.39
CA ASP A 62 -11.09 31.44 13.80
C ASP A 62 -12.35 30.56 13.96
N MET A 63 -12.31 29.48 14.74
CA MET A 63 -13.51 28.68 15.06
C MET A 63 -14.59 29.54 15.73
N ASP A 64 -14.19 30.44 16.62
CA ASP A 64 -15.08 31.42 17.27
C ASP A 64 -15.80 32.33 16.26
N LYS A 65 -15.07 32.84 15.26
CA LYS A 65 -15.62 33.68 14.19
C LYS A 65 -16.56 32.88 13.28
N ALA A 66 -16.17 31.66 12.91
CA ALA A 66 -17.00 30.76 12.12
C ALA A 66 -18.33 30.47 12.83
N VAL A 67 -18.27 30.04 14.09
CA VAL A 67 -19.44 29.78 14.94
C VAL A 67 -20.34 31.01 15.03
N ALA A 68 -19.78 32.18 15.35
CA ALA A 68 -20.56 33.42 15.47
C ALA A 68 -21.26 33.79 14.16
N ARG A 69 -20.59 33.66 13.01
CA ARG A 69 -21.15 33.98 11.69
C ARG A 69 -22.27 33.01 11.29
N ILE A 70 -22.07 31.72 11.54
CA ILE A 70 -23.04 30.67 11.21
C ILE A 70 -24.26 30.77 12.13
N GLN A 71 -24.08 30.98 13.43
CA GLN A 71 -25.19 31.21 14.36
C GLN A 71 -26.00 32.46 14.00
N ARG A 72 -25.34 33.53 13.53
CA ARG A 72 -26.04 34.71 12.99
C ARG A 72 -26.92 34.33 11.79
N ALA A 73 -26.36 33.62 10.81
CA ALA A 73 -27.13 33.13 9.65
C ALA A 73 -28.34 32.30 10.09
N ILE A 74 -28.15 31.41 11.05
CA ILE A 74 -29.23 30.57 11.59
C ILE A 74 -30.33 31.40 12.23
N SER A 75 -29.97 32.31 13.14
CA SER A 75 -30.94 33.15 13.84
C SER A 75 -31.70 34.11 12.93
N GLN A 76 -31.09 34.52 11.82
CA GLN A 76 -31.68 35.45 10.84
C GLN A 76 -32.43 34.73 9.71
N GLY A 77 -32.42 33.40 9.67
CA GLY A 77 -33.05 32.63 8.58
C GLY A 77 -32.39 32.87 7.22
N GLU A 78 -31.08 33.16 7.21
CA GLU A 78 -30.29 33.30 5.99
C GLU A 78 -30.28 31.99 5.18
N THR A 79 -30.03 32.08 3.87
CA THR A 79 -29.75 30.88 3.05
C THR A 79 -28.25 30.61 3.10
N ILE A 80 -27.89 29.42 3.58
CA ILE A 80 -26.50 28.98 3.72
C ILE A 80 -26.18 28.02 2.57
N ALA A 81 -25.04 28.19 1.90
CA ALA A 81 -24.52 27.22 0.96
C ALA A 81 -23.37 26.43 1.60
N VAL A 82 -23.38 25.11 1.46
CA VAL A 82 -22.24 24.24 1.79
C VAL A 82 -21.56 23.83 0.49
N PHE A 83 -20.28 24.17 0.36
CA PHE A 83 -19.44 23.87 -0.80
C PHE A 83 -18.42 22.80 -0.39
N GLY A 84 -18.53 21.60 -0.94
CA GLY A 84 -17.63 20.47 -0.62
C GLY A 84 -16.64 20.13 -1.71
N ASP A 85 -15.92 19.02 -1.53
CA ASP A 85 -15.16 18.34 -2.58
C ASP A 85 -15.84 17.03 -3.05
N TYR A 86 -15.40 16.50 -4.20
CA TYR A 86 -16.00 15.37 -4.90
C TYR A 86 -15.52 13.99 -4.43
N ASP A 87 -14.56 13.91 -3.52
CA ASP A 87 -14.11 12.65 -2.95
C ASP A 87 -14.86 12.30 -1.66
N VAL A 88 -14.53 11.16 -1.05
CA VAL A 88 -15.29 10.68 0.12
C VAL A 88 -15.20 11.64 1.30
N ASP A 89 -14.06 12.30 1.51
CA ASP A 89 -13.90 13.21 2.65
C ASP A 89 -14.78 14.45 2.44
N GLY A 90 -14.69 15.09 1.28
CA GLY A 90 -15.54 16.22 0.92
C GLY A 90 -17.03 15.88 0.90
N ILE A 91 -17.42 14.72 0.36
CA ILE A 91 -18.82 14.26 0.35
C ILE A 91 -19.32 14.04 1.78
N THR A 92 -18.57 13.32 2.61
CA THR A 92 -19.01 13.04 4.00
C THR A 92 -19.02 14.31 4.85
N SER A 93 -18.08 15.22 4.66
CA SER A 93 -18.07 16.56 5.28
C SER A 93 -19.29 17.37 4.90
N THR A 94 -19.65 17.36 3.62
CA THR A 94 -20.83 18.08 3.10
C THR A 94 -22.10 17.53 3.71
N VAL A 95 -22.29 16.21 3.68
CA VAL A 95 -23.48 15.54 4.23
C VAL A 95 -23.61 15.82 5.73
N LEU A 96 -22.50 15.71 6.47
CA LEU A 96 -22.45 15.96 7.92
C LEU A 96 -22.91 17.39 8.25
N LEU A 97 -22.37 18.39 7.57
CA LEU A 97 -22.72 19.79 7.84
C LEU A 97 -24.14 20.12 7.35
N MET A 98 -24.55 19.59 6.19
CA MET A 98 -25.90 19.76 5.66
C MET A 98 -26.96 19.19 6.60
N ASP A 99 -26.75 17.98 7.14
CA ASP A 99 -27.66 17.35 8.10
C ASP A 99 -27.79 18.18 9.38
N TYR A 100 -26.67 18.66 9.93
CA TYR A 100 -26.68 19.53 11.10
C TYR A 100 -27.45 20.83 10.85
N LEU A 101 -27.13 21.56 9.78
CA LEU A 101 -27.77 22.84 9.49
C LEU A 101 -29.27 22.67 9.19
N LYS A 102 -29.67 21.64 8.43
CA LYS A 102 -31.08 21.31 8.21
C LYS A 102 -31.80 21.02 9.53
N SER A 103 -31.15 20.34 10.48
CA SER A 103 -31.71 20.09 11.82
C SER A 103 -31.92 21.37 12.65
N CYS A 104 -31.19 22.45 12.34
CA CYS A 104 -31.38 23.79 12.91
C CYS A 104 -32.49 24.59 12.22
N GLY A 105 -33.15 24.05 11.19
CA GLY A 105 -34.30 24.66 10.52
C GLY A 105 -33.95 25.73 9.48
N VAL A 106 -32.71 25.77 8.99
CA VAL A 106 -32.28 26.75 7.99
C VAL A 106 -32.30 26.20 6.57
N ARG A 107 -32.52 27.08 5.60
CA ARG A 107 -32.43 26.73 4.18
C ARG A 107 -30.97 26.55 3.78
N CYS A 108 -30.63 25.34 3.36
CA CYS A 108 -29.28 24.99 2.94
C CYS A 108 -29.25 24.64 1.45
N LEU A 109 -28.25 25.17 0.75
CA LEU A 109 -27.87 24.76 -0.61
C LEU A 109 -26.61 23.89 -0.53
N ARG A 110 -26.51 22.90 -1.41
CA ARG A 110 -25.33 22.04 -1.54
C ARG A 110 -24.67 22.29 -2.89
N HIS A 111 -23.35 22.40 -2.91
CA HIS A 111 -22.55 22.35 -4.14
C HIS A 111 -21.41 21.36 -3.94
N ILE A 112 -21.26 20.42 -4.87
CA ILE A 112 -20.11 19.53 -4.97
C ILE A 112 -19.57 19.66 -6.40
N PRO A 113 -18.31 20.09 -6.59
CA PRO A 113 -17.78 20.40 -7.90
C PRO A 113 -17.68 19.15 -8.78
N ARG A 114 -17.95 19.31 -10.08
CA ARG A 114 -17.74 18.24 -11.05
C ARG A 114 -16.28 18.18 -11.48
N ARG A 115 -15.54 17.18 -10.99
CA ARG A 115 -14.10 16.96 -11.27
C ARG A 115 -13.66 17.14 -12.74
N ILE A 116 -14.49 16.73 -13.69
CA ILE A 116 -14.17 16.77 -15.12
C ILE A 116 -14.40 18.16 -15.71
N GLU A 117 -15.46 18.85 -15.28
CA GLU A 117 -15.91 20.12 -15.86
C GLU A 117 -15.29 21.33 -15.13
N GLU A 118 -15.34 21.32 -13.79
CA GLU A 118 -14.93 22.44 -12.93
C GLU A 118 -13.50 22.26 -12.39
N GLY A 119 -12.97 21.03 -12.36
CA GLY A 119 -11.68 20.73 -11.75
C GLY A 119 -11.76 20.57 -10.24
N TYR A 120 -10.73 21.03 -9.52
CA TYR A 120 -10.64 20.96 -8.05
C TYR A 120 -10.64 22.37 -7.45
N GLY A 121 -11.32 22.55 -6.32
CA GLY A 121 -11.42 23.82 -5.60
C GLY A 121 -12.65 24.64 -5.95
N LEU A 122 -12.60 25.93 -5.57
CA LEU A 122 -13.69 26.87 -5.78
C LEU A 122 -13.76 27.34 -7.25
N SER A 123 -14.96 27.63 -7.74
CA SER A 123 -15.19 28.25 -9.05
C SER A 123 -16.05 29.51 -8.88
N LYS A 124 -15.69 30.59 -9.60
CA LYS A 124 -16.44 31.85 -9.61
C LYS A 124 -17.85 31.63 -10.18
N GLU A 125 -18.00 30.78 -11.18
CA GLU A 125 -19.29 30.40 -11.76
C GLU A 125 -20.20 29.69 -10.74
N ALA A 126 -19.67 28.72 -10.01
CA ALA A 126 -20.41 28.02 -8.96
C ALA A 126 -20.82 28.97 -7.82
N ILE A 127 -19.90 29.85 -7.39
CA ILE A 127 -20.16 30.89 -6.39
C ILE A 127 -21.27 31.83 -6.84
N GLN A 128 -21.25 32.30 -8.09
CA GLN A 128 -22.31 33.12 -8.65
C GLN A 128 -23.65 32.37 -8.66
N GLY A 129 -23.66 31.10 -9.08
CA GLY A 129 -24.87 30.27 -9.09
C GLY A 129 -25.47 30.06 -7.70
N LEU A 130 -24.66 29.91 -6.65
CA LEU A 130 -25.13 29.86 -5.27
C LEU A 130 -25.72 31.19 -4.81
N ARG A 131 -25.07 32.30 -5.19
CA ARG A 131 -25.55 33.65 -4.88
C ARG A 131 -26.89 33.93 -5.55
N ASP A 132 -27.06 33.55 -6.81
CA ASP A 132 -28.30 33.70 -7.58
C ASP A 132 -29.46 32.89 -7.00
N GLN A 133 -29.16 31.78 -6.33
CA GLN A 133 -30.12 30.97 -5.57
C GLN A 133 -30.46 31.57 -4.19
N GLY A 134 -29.88 32.71 -3.85
CA GLY A 134 -30.18 33.48 -2.65
C GLY A 134 -29.23 33.24 -1.47
N ALA A 135 -28.13 32.50 -1.64
CA ALA A 135 -27.14 32.32 -0.57
C ALA A 135 -26.55 33.67 -0.13
N THR A 136 -26.42 33.86 1.17
CA THR A 136 -25.75 35.03 1.78
C THR A 136 -24.52 34.63 2.61
N LEU A 137 -24.40 33.34 2.92
CA LEU A 137 -23.23 32.72 3.52
C LEU A 137 -22.88 31.44 2.76
N MET A 138 -21.62 31.27 2.42
CA MET A 138 -21.03 30.03 1.93
C MET A 138 -20.06 29.46 2.97
N ILE A 139 -20.19 28.18 3.28
CA ILE A 139 -19.27 27.42 4.14
C ILE A 139 -18.59 26.38 3.27
N THR A 140 -17.27 26.45 3.12
CA THR A 140 -16.52 25.41 2.42
C THR A 140 -16.15 24.30 3.40
N VAL A 141 -16.18 23.06 2.94
CA VAL A 141 -15.72 21.88 3.67
C VAL A 141 -14.75 21.10 2.79
N ASP A 142 -13.60 20.72 3.37
CA ASP A 142 -12.56 19.96 2.67
C ASP A 142 -11.98 20.65 1.41
N CYS A 143 -12.15 21.97 1.34
CA CYS A 143 -11.63 22.79 0.25
C CYS A 143 -11.64 24.27 0.61
N GLY A 144 -11.00 25.08 -0.25
CA GLY A 144 -11.07 26.53 -0.22
C GLY A 144 -9.83 27.24 0.32
N ILE A 145 -8.92 26.55 1.02
CA ILE A 145 -7.73 27.19 1.62
C ILE A 145 -6.80 27.87 0.61
N THR A 146 -6.88 27.47 -0.67
CA THR A 146 -6.08 28.04 -1.77
C THR A 146 -6.85 28.99 -2.69
N GLY A 147 -8.15 29.21 -2.45
CA GLY A 147 -9.07 29.95 -3.33
C GLY A 147 -9.15 31.45 -3.06
N ASN A 148 -8.01 32.14 -3.01
CA ASN A 148 -7.94 33.56 -2.65
C ASN A 148 -8.79 34.44 -3.59
N GLU A 149 -8.68 34.21 -4.90
CA GLU A 149 -9.42 34.99 -5.90
C GLU A 149 -10.93 34.72 -5.87
N GLU A 150 -11.32 33.47 -5.62
CA GLU A 150 -12.71 33.03 -5.55
C GLU A 150 -13.40 33.61 -4.32
N VAL A 151 -12.70 33.66 -3.19
CA VAL A 151 -13.18 34.28 -1.95
C VAL A 151 -13.32 35.80 -2.10
N ASP A 152 -12.36 36.44 -2.78
CA ASP A 152 -12.45 37.86 -3.12
C ASP A 152 -13.64 38.15 -4.05
N PHE A 153 -13.87 37.27 -5.03
CA PHE A 153 -15.04 37.36 -5.91
C PHE A 153 -16.35 37.20 -5.13
N ALA A 154 -16.45 36.21 -4.25
CA ALA A 154 -17.62 36.01 -3.38
C ALA A 154 -17.92 37.27 -2.55
N ALA A 155 -16.90 37.88 -1.95
CA ALA A 155 -17.05 39.12 -1.21
C ALA A 155 -17.55 40.28 -2.10
N SER A 156 -17.05 40.38 -3.35
CA SER A 156 -17.46 41.43 -4.29
C SER A 156 -18.94 41.37 -4.69
N ILE A 157 -19.57 40.19 -4.60
CA ILE A 157 -21.00 39.97 -4.88
C ILE A 157 -21.87 39.88 -3.60
N GLY A 158 -21.28 40.19 -2.44
CA GLY A 158 -21.96 40.18 -1.15
C GLY A 158 -22.29 38.79 -0.61
N LEU A 159 -21.46 37.79 -0.92
CA LEU A 159 -21.51 36.45 -0.34
C LEU A 159 -20.41 36.32 0.72
N ASP A 160 -20.81 36.17 1.98
CA ASP A 160 -19.86 35.90 3.06
C ASP A 160 -19.30 34.48 2.92
N VAL A 161 -18.01 34.29 3.25
CA VAL A 161 -17.36 32.97 3.19
C VAL A 161 -16.77 32.59 4.54
N VAL A 162 -17.02 31.35 4.96
CA VAL A 162 -16.32 30.64 6.04
C VAL A 162 -15.63 29.43 5.41
N ILE A 163 -14.34 29.27 5.66
CA ILE A 163 -13.56 28.14 5.14
C ILE A 163 -13.35 27.13 6.25
N THR A 164 -13.67 25.87 6.01
CA THR A 164 -13.20 24.74 6.82
C THR A 164 -12.44 23.78 5.93
N ASP A 165 -11.16 23.59 6.22
CA ASP A 165 -10.25 22.84 5.37
C ASP A 165 -9.17 22.17 6.23
N HIS A 166 -8.41 21.27 5.63
CA HIS A 166 -7.30 20.58 6.26
C HIS A 166 -6.07 20.46 5.34
N HIS A 167 -6.12 21.00 4.12
CA HIS A 167 -4.99 21.00 3.21
C HIS A 167 -3.85 21.94 3.66
N GLU A 168 -2.65 21.76 3.10
CA GLU A 168 -1.52 22.61 3.41
C GLU A 168 -1.78 24.08 3.05
N CYS A 169 -1.57 24.96 4.02
CA CYS A 169 -1.80 26.40 3.88
C CYS A 169 -0.68 27.08 3.08
N LYS A 170 -1.06 28.00 2.17
CA LYS A 170 -0.12 28.95 1.56
C LYS A 170 0.25 30.07 2.56
N GLU A 171 1.30 30.84 2.25
CA GLU A 171 1.68 32.01 3.06
C GLU A 171 0.55 33.04 3.15
N GLU A 172 -0.12 33.31 2.02
CA GLU A 172 -1.27 34.20 1.96
C GLU A 172 -2.58 33.40 2.01
N LEU A 173 -3.33 33.56 3.09
CA LEU A 173 -4.63 32.91 3.28
C LEU A 173 -5.76 33.69 2.58
N PRO A 174 -6.84 33.03 2.14
CA PRO A 174 -8.01 33.69 1.59
C PRO A 174 -8.65 34.67 2.59
N ARG A 175 -9.14 35.80 2.10
CA ARG A 175 -9.76 36.87 2.92
C ARG A 175 -11.22 36.56 3.29
N ALA A 176 -11.47 35.33 3.75
CA ALA A 176 -12.75 34.89 4.27
C ALA A 176 -13.03 35.49 5.66
N LEU A 177 -14.29 35.44 6.12
CA LEU A 177 -14.63 35.89 7.48
C LEU A 177 -13.99 35.03 8.57
N ALA A 178 -13.80 33.75 8.26
CA ALA A 178 -13.10 32.78 9.10
C ALA A 178 -12.42 31.73 8.23
N VAL A 179 -11.22 31.32 8.61
CA VAL A 179 -10.47 30.23 7.97
C VAL A 179 -10.10 29.20 9.05
N VAL A 180 -10.89 28.15 9.17
CA VAL A 180 -10.73 27.10 10.17
C VAL A 180 -9.94 25.95 9.54
N ASP A 181 -8.64 25.92 9.83
CA ASP A 181 -7.75 24.88 9.33
C ASP A 181 -6.68 24.57 10.39
N PRO A 182 -6.46 23.30 10.76
CA PRO A 182 -5.45 22.92 11.73
C PRO A 182 -4.03 23.26 11.27
N HIS A 183 -3.70 23.20 9.98
CA HIS A 183 -2.37 23.42 9.41
C HIS A 183 -1.96 24.90 9.32
N ARG A 184 -2.87 25.83 9.61
CA ARG A 184 -2.51 27.24 9.76
C ARG A 184 -1.36 27.41 10.74
N SER A 185 -0.35 28.17 10.33
CA SER A 185 0.85 28.42 11.13
C SER A 185 0.56 29.11 12.47
N ASP A 186 -0.54 29.88 12.57
CA ASP A 186 -0.98 30.57 13.78
C ASP A 186 -2.05 29.79 14.58
N CYS A 187 -2.37 28.56 14.20
CA CYS A 187 -3.40 27.76 14.85
C CYS A 187 -2.85 26.99 16.05
N PRO A 188 -3.38 27.19 17.28
CA PRO A 188 -2.89 26.50 18.47
C PRO A 188 -3.48 25.10 18.66
N TYR A 189 -4.37 24.65 17.78
CA TYR A 189 -4.98 23.32 17.87
C TYR A 189 -3.90 22.22 17.90
N PRO A 190 -3.87 21.35 18.93
CA PRO A 190 -2.73 20.44 19.12
C PRO A 190 -2.60 19.36 18.04
N PHE A 191 -3.73 18.82 17.57
CA PHE A 191 -3.72 17.70 16.63
C PHE A 191 -3.90 18.17 15.19
N LYS A 192 -2.81 18.18 14.41
CA LYS A 192 -2.78 18.77 13.07
C LYS A 192 -3.36 17.90 11.96
N HIS A 193 -3.52 16.61 12.21
CA HIS A 193 -3.77 15.62 11.16
C HIS A 193 -5.25 15.30 10.93
N LEU A 194 -6.19 16.17 11.31
CA LEU A 194 -7.61 15.92 11.04
C LEU A 194 -7.88 15.85 9.53
N ALA A 195 -8.79 14.96 9.13
CA ALA A 195 -9.43 14.97 7.80
C ALA A 195 -10.33 16.21 7.67
N GLY A 196 -10.74 16.58 6.45
CA GLY A 196 -11.77 17.58 6.19
C GLY A 196 -13.05 17.30 6.98
N VAL A 197 -13.51 16.06 7.02
CA VAL A 197 -14.70 15.64 7.81
C VAL A 197 -14.47 15.73 9.31
N GLY A 198 -13.21 15.59 9.75
CA GLY A 198 -12.81 15.79 11.14
C GLY A 198 -12.94 17.27 11.54
N VAL A 199 -12.52 18.19 10.66
CA VAL A 199 -12.69 19.64 10.86
C VAL A 199 -14.18 20.02 10.83
N ALA A 200 -14.95 19.48 9.88
CA ALA A 200 -16.40 19.69 9.81
C ALA A 200 -17.14 19.16 11.05
N LEU A 201 -16.76 18.00 11.57
CA LEU A 201 -17.25 17.47 12.84
C LEU A 201 -16.94 18.44 13.98
N LYS A 202 -15.70 18.91 14.09
CA LYS A 202 -15.29 19.87 15.13
C LYS A 202 -16.06 21.19 15.06
N LEU A 203 -16.35 21.68 13.86
CA LEU A 203 -17.24 22.84 13.68
C LEU A 203 -18.65 22.55 14.22
N VAL A 204 -19.24 21.40 13.91
CA VAL A 204 -20.56 21.02 14.40
C VAL A 204 -20.59 20.88 15.93
N LEU A 205 -19.54 20.32 16.53
CA LEU A 205 -19.42 20.26 18.00
C LEU A 205 -19.36 21.67 18.61
N ALA A 206 -18.60 22.58 18.01
CA ALA A 206 -18.52 23.97 18.45
C ALA A 206 -19.86 24.71 18.32
N LEU A 207 -20.59 24.51 17.22
CA LEU A 207 -21.93 25.09 17.00
C LEU A 207 -22.96 24.54 17.99
N GLY A 208 -22.86 23.26 18.35
CA GLY A 208 -23.73 22.58 19.30
C GLY A 208 -23.49 22.96 20.76
N GLY A 209 -22.25 23.33 21.09
CA GLY A 209 -21.80 23.61 22.46
C GLY A 209 -21.57 22.36 23.30
N GLU A 210 -20.86 22.52 24.42
CA GLU A 210 -20.41 21.43 25.31
C GLU A 210 -21.56 20.51 25.77
N SER A 211 -22.77 21.04 25.97
CA SER A 211 -23.92 20.25 26.43
C SER A 211 -24.47 19.25 25.40
N ARG A 212 -24.12 19.39 24.12
CA ARG A 212 -24.57 18.52 23.01
C ARG A 212 -23.43 17.73 22.38
N GLU A 213 -22.21 17.87 22.88
CA GLU A 213 -21.01 17.33 22.24
C GLU A 213 -21.10 15.80 22.04
N ASP A 214 -21.42 15.05 23.10
CA ASP A 214 -21.55 13.60 23.03
C ASP A 214 -22.64 13.14 22.05
N ALA A 215 -23.79 13.81 22.05
CA ALA A 215 -24.91 13.48 21.17
C ALA A 215 -24.59 13.76 19.69
N LEU A 216 -23.89 14.86 19.41
CA LEU A 216 -23.46 15.22 18.07
C LEU A 216 -22.34 14.30 17.59
N PHE A 217 -21.37 13.97 18.45
CA PHE A 217 -20.32 13.03 18.10
C PHE A 217 -20.91 11.65 17.80
N ALA A 218 -21.82 11.14 18.63
CA ALA A 218 -22.49 9.86 18.38
C ALA A 218 -23.29 9.85 17.06
N ARG A 219 -23.92 10.97 16.69
CA ARG A 219 -24.66 11.09 15.42
C ARG A 219 -23.74 11.02 14.20
N TYR A 220 -22.59 11.71 14.25
CA TYR A 220 -21.78 11.97 13.06
C TYR A 220 -20.48 11.16 12.98
N CYS A 221 -20.07 10.46 14.05
CA CYS A 221 -18.81 9.70 14.07
C CYS A 221 -18.71 8.68 12.94
N THR A 222 -19.82 8.07 12.51
CA THR A 222 -19.83 7.13 11.39
C THR A 222 -19.42 7.78 10.07
N LEU A 223 -19.97 8.96 9.72
CA LEU A 223 -19.58 9.69 8.52
C LEU A 223 -18.13 10.16 8.63
N ALA A 224 -17.75 10.69 9.80
CA ALA A 224 -16.39 11.15 10.06
C ALA A 224 -15.35 10.02 9.94
N ALA A 225 -15.67 8.81 10.43
CA ALA A 225 -14.82 7.64 10.26
C ALA A 225 -14.66 7.25 8.79
N ILE A 226 -15.74 7.27 8.00
CA ILE A 226 -15.71 6.92 6.57
C ILE A 226 -14.79 7.89 5.81
N GLY A 227 -14.96 9.20 5.99
CA GLY A 227 -14.11 10.21 5.35
C GLY A 227 -12.65 10.11 5.80
N THR A 228 -12.41 10.07 7.12
CA THR A 228 -11.04 9.99 7.69
C THR A 228 -10.26 8.76 7.20
N ILE A 229 -10.91 7.59 7.10
CA ILE A 229 -10.27 6.38 6.58
C ILE A 229 -10.07 6.46 5.06
N ALA A 230 -11.05 7.01 4.33
CA ALA A 230 -10.98 7.13 2.88
C ALA A 230 -9.88 8.09 2.41
N ASP A 231 -9.60 9.14 3.18
CA ASP A 231 -8.53 10.10 2.91
C ASP A 231 -7.14 9.64 3.41
N VAL A 232 -7.06 8.41 3.93
CA VAL A 232 -5.79 7.78 4.32
C VAL A 232 -5.06 8.60 5.40
N MET A 233 -5.81 9.25 6.28
CA MET A 233 -5.25 10.07 7.35
C MET A 233 -4.45 9.23 8.36
N ARG A 234 -3.57 9.92 9.10
CA ARG A 234 -2.80 9.28 10.18
C ARG A 234 -3.75 8.77 11.26
N MET A 235 -3.72 7.46 11.53
CA MET A 235 -4.57 6.78 12.50
C MET A 235 -3.97 6.84 13.91
N GLU A 236 -3.80 8.07 14.39
CA GLU A 236 -3.31 8.43 15.72
C GLU A 236 -4.19 9.55 16.30
N GLY A 237 -4.11 9.78 17.61
CA GLY A 237 -4.87 10.85 18.28
C GLY A 237 -6.37 10.82 17.95
N GLU A 238 -6.94 11.99 17.64
CA GLU A 238 -8.38 12.13 17.41
C GLU A 238 -8.89 11.39 16.18
N ASN A 239 -8.08 11.23 15.13
CA ASN A 239 -8.50 10.42 13.97
C ASN A 239 -8.71 8.97 14.36
N ARG A 240 -7.84 8.41 15.20
CA ARG A 240 -7.98 7.04 15.71
C ARG A 240 -9.26 6.91 16.54
N THR A 241 -9.56 7.88 17.39
CA THR A 241 -10.81 7.95 18.18
C THR A 241 -12.04 8.04 17.29
N ILE A 242 -12.06 8.95 16.32
CA ILE A 242 -13.15 9.12 15.35
C ILE A 242 -13.39 7.81 14.59
N ALA A 243 -12.33 7.24 14.01
CA ALA A 243 -12.41 6.00 13.24
C ALA A 243 -12.88 4.82 14.10
N PHE A 244 -12.35 4.68 15.32
CA PHE A 244 -12.74 3.62 16.25
C PHE A 244 -14.23 3.72 16.63
N CYS A 245 -14.67 4.88 17.13
CA CYS A 245 -16.06 5.10 17.52
C CYS A 245 -17.03 4.98 16.33
N GLY A 246 -16.65 5.51 15.17
CA GLY A 246 -17.49 5.43 13.97
C GLY A 246 -17.61 4.01 13.41
N LEU A 247 -16.54 3.20 13.45
CA LEU A 247 -16.61 1.78 13.07
C LEU A 247 -17.48 0.96 14.03
N GLU A 248 -17.41 1.24 15.33
CA GLU A 248 -18.26 0.59 16.35
C GLU A 248 -19.75 0.98 16.18
N ALA A 249 -20.02 2.25 15.83
CA ALA A 249 -21.37 2.76 15.60
C ALA A 249 -21.96 2.41 14.23
N LEU A 250 -21.11 2.06 13.25
CA LEU A 250 -21.49 1.81 11.86
C LEU A 250 -22.68 0.83 11.70
N PRO A 251 -22.78 -0.31 12.41
CA PRO A 251 -23.93 -1.22 12.28
C PRO A 251 -25.26 -0.64 12.77
N HIS A 252 -25.23 0.47 13.51
CA HIS A 252 -26.37 1.10 14.16
C HIS A 252 -26.59 2.55 13.75
N THR A 253 -25.91 3.01 12.69
CA THR A 253 -26.01 4.41 12.25
C THR A 253 -27.41 4.77 11.75
N ASP A 254 -27.82 6.03 11.93
CA ASP A 254 -29.11 6.53 11.43
C ASP A 254 -29.10 6.80 9.91
N PHE A 255 -27.92 6.85 9.29
CA PHE A 255 -27.77 7.10 7.85
C PHE A 255 -28.15 5.86 7.03
N VAL A 256 -29.41 5.76 6.61
CA VAL A 256 -29.93 4.62 5.84
C VAL A 256 -29.18 4.35 4.54
N GLY A 257 -28.60 5.39 3.93
CA GLY A 257 -27.70 5.28 2.79
C GLY A 257 -26.47 4.41 3.02
N VAL A 258 -25.86 4.54 4.21
CA VAL A 258 -24.70 3.74 4.59
C VAL A 258 -25.07 2.27 4.69
N HIS A 259 -26.22 1.96 5.31
CA HIS A 259 -26.74 0.59 5.39
C HIS A 259 -27.04 -0.01 4.02
N ALA A 260 -27.68 0.74 3.13
CA ALA A 260 -27.97 0.31 1.77
C ALA A 260 -26.67 0.01 1.00
N LEU A 261 -25.64 0.84 1.15
CA LEU A 261 -24.35 0.63 0.51
C LEU A 261 -23.60 -0.58 1.08
N LEU A 262 -23.65 -0.81 2.39
CA LEU A 262 -23.08 -2.00 3.03
C LEU A 262 -23.78 -3.28 2.56
N LYS A 263 -25.10 -3.25 2.40
CA LYS A 263 -25.90 -4.36 1.86
C LYS A 263 -25.51 -4.67 0.42
N GLU A 264 -25.49 -3.66 -0.44
CA GLU A 264 -25.14 -3.83 -1.86
C GLU A 264 -23.67 -4.25 -2.05
N ALA A 265 -22.77 -3.78 -1.18
CA ALA A 265 -21.37 -4.23 -1.16
C ALA A 265 -21.19 -5.67 -0.62
N GLY A 266 -22.25 -6.30 -0.11
CA GLY A 266 -22.21 -7.64 0.48
C GLY A 266 -21.48 -7.69 1.83
N LEU A 267 -21.44 -6.56 2.55
CA LEU A 267 -20.80 -6.41 3.86
C LEU A 267 -21.79 -6.49 5.03
N LEU A 268 -23.09 -6.42 4.77
CA LEU A 268 -24.11 -6.50 5.82
C LEU A 268 -23.97 -7.79 6.65
N GLY A 269 -23.96 -7.65 7.98
CA GLY A 269 -23.81 -8.75 8.93
C GLY A 269 -22.40 -9.34 9.03
N LYS A 270 -21.40 -8.70 8.41
CA LYS A 270 -19.98 -9.05 8.55
C LYS A 270 -19.26 -8.03 9.43
N PRO A 271 -18.14 -8.40 10.07
CA PRO A 271 -17.24 -7.42 10.67
C PRO A 271 -16.78 -6.40 9.62
N ILE A 272 -16.86 -5.11 9.98
CA ILE A 272 -16.43 -4.01 9.12
C ILE A 272 -15.27 -3.32 9.84
N THR A 273 -14.08 -3.38 9.25
CA THR A 273 -12.90 -2.69 9.76
C THR A 273 -12.47 -1.57 8.82
N SER A 274 -11.41 -0.85 9.20
CA SER A 274 -10.76 0.16 8.33
C SER A 274 -10.46 -0.37 6.93
N VAL A 275 -10.16 -1.67 6.79
CA VAL A 275 -9.89 -2.33 5.51
C VAL A 275 -11.14 -2.36 4.62
N GLN A 276 -12.31 -2.72 5.16
CA GLN A 276 -13.55 -2.74 4.37
C GLN A 276 -13.97 -1.32 3.99
N ILE A 277 -13.79 -0.33 4.88
CA ILE A 277 -14.04 1.07 4.53
C ILE A 277 -13.13 1.53 3.39
N GLY A 278 -11.80 1.41 3.54
CA GLY A 278 -10.83 1.91 2.57
C GLY A 278 -10.84 1.17 1.23
N PHE A 279 -11.07 -0.15 1.21
CA PHE A 279 -10.96 -0.95 -0.03
C PHE A 279 -12.29 -1.40 -0.64
N VAL A 280 -13.42 -1.23 0.07
CA VAL A 280 -14.74 -1.66 -0.44
C VAL A 280 -15.72 -0.50 -0.49
N LEU A 281 -15.91 0.23 0.61
CA LEU A 281 -16.91 1.30 0.69
C LEU A 281 -16.44 2.59 -0.01
N ALA A 282 -15.29 3.11 0.40
CA ALA A 282 -14.74 4.35 -0.14
C ALA A 282 -14.55 4.32 -1.66
N PRO A 283 -14.08 3.23 -2.30
CA PRO A 283 -13.96 3.18 -3.76
C PRO A 283 -15.30 3.27 -4.51
N ARG A 284 -16.43 2.92 -3.88
CA ARG A 284 -17.77 3.06 -4.46
C ARG A 284 -18.26 4.50 -4.40
N ILE A 285 -18.05 5.17 -3.28
CA ILE A 285 -18.36 6.60 -3.11
C ILE A 285 -17.49 7.42 -4.07
N ASN A 286 -16.17 7.19 -4.07
CA ASN A 286 -15.23 7.86 -4.97
C ASN A 286 -15.47 7.60 -6.46
N ALA A 287 -16.10 6.47 -6.82
CA ALA A 287 -16.45 6.22 -8.21
C ALA A 287 -17.43 7.28 -8.73
N ALA A 288 -18.32 7.79 -7.88
CA ALA A 288 -19.25 8.86 -8.23
C ALA A 288 -18.51 10.10 -8.73
N GLY A 289 -17.58 10.65 -7.95
CA GLY A 289 -16.79 11.82 -8.34
C GLY A 289 -15.91 11.57 -9.58
N ARG A 290 -15.34 10.37 -9.71
CA ARG A 290 -14.50 10.01 -10.87
C ARG A 290 -15.27 9.85 -12.17
N MET A 291 -16.53 9.45 -12.08
CA MET A 291 -17.43 9.23 -13.22
C MET A 291 -18.39 10.42 -13.43
N GLY A 292 -18.12 11.58 -12.81
CA GLY A 292 -18.89 12.81 -13.03
C GLY A 292 -20.28 12.85 -12.39
N ALA A 293 -20.54 12.00 -11.39
CA ALA A 293 -21.83 11.85 -10.74
C ALA A 293 -21.74 11.99 -9.21
N ALA A 294 -20.87 12.87 -8.69
CA ALA A 294 -20.61 13.06 -7.26
C ALA A 294 -21.88 13.30 -6.43
N ASP A 295 -22.86 14.03 -6.99
CA ASP A 295 -24.16 14.26 -6.36
C ASP A 295 -24.88 12.98 -5.94
N LEU A 296 -24.76 11.88 -6.70
CA LEU A 296 -25.41 10.61 -6.35
C LEU A 296 -24.89 10.04 -5.03
N ALA A 297 -23.62 10.27 -4.70
CA ALA A 297 -23.04 9.81 -3.45
C ALA A 297 -23.52 10.66 -2.27
N ALA A 298 -23.63 11.98 -2.44
CA ALA A 298 -24.23 12.83 -1.42
C ALA A 298 -25.72 12.53 -1.23
N ASP A 299 -26.49 12.38 -2.32
CA ASP A 299 -27.90 12.02 -2.29
C ASP A 299 -28.13 10.69 -1.56
N LEU A 300 -27.23 9.70 -1.74
CA LEU A 300 -27.30 8.43 -1.02
C LEU A 300 -27.14 8.64 0.48
N LEU A 301 -26.17 9.44 0.90
CA LEU A 301 -25.87 9.63 2.32
C LEU A 301 -26.84 10.59 3.02
N GLU A 302 -27.53 11.47 2.27
CA GLU A 302 -28.53 12.40 2.78
C GLU A 302 -29.96 11.83 2.83
N THR A 303 -30.30 10.85 1.98
CA THR A 303 -31.68 10.35 1.90
C THR A 303 -32.10 9.65 3.19
N ASP A 304 -33.35 9.86 3.58
CA ASP A 304 -34.04 9.16 4.68
C ASP A 304 -34.98 8.05 4.17
N ASP A 305 -35.29 8.02 2.88
CA ASP A 305 -36.07 6.95 2.22
C ASP A 305 -35.20 5.70 1.96
N PRO A 306 -35.51 4.55 2.60
CA PRO A 306 -34.77 3.30 2.38
C PRO A 306 -34.86 2.77 0.95
N ALA A 307 -35.99 2.96 0.25
CA ALA A 307 -36.13 2.48 -1.12
C ALA A 307 -35.23 3.28 -2.06
N ARG A 308 -35.22 4.61 -1.90
CA ARG A 308 -34.30 5.49 -2.62
C ARG A 308 -32.83 5.19 -2.31
N ALA A 309 -32.51 4.89 -1.05
CA ALA A 309 -31.16 4.50 -0.64
C ALA A 309 -30.68 3.22 -1.35
N GLU A 310 -31.52 2.20 -1.50
CA GLU A 310 -31.18 0.98 -2.22
C GLU A 310 -30.92 1.24 -3.72
N GLU A 311 -31.73 2.08 -4.37
CA GLU A 311 -31.51 2.49 -5.76
C GLU A 311 -30.16 3.20 -5.96
N LEU A 312 -29.87 4.18 -5.11
CA LEU A 312 -28.65 4.96 -5.17
C LEU A 312 -27.41 4.11 -4.84
N ALA A 313 -27.50 3.21 -3.85
CA ALA A 313 -26.41 2.28 -3.51
C ALA A 313 -26.05 1.36 -4.68
N LYS A 314 -27.07 0.87 -5.40
CA LYS A 314 -26.87 0.09 -6.63
C LYS A 314 -26.20 0.92 -7.72
N ALA A 315 -26.66 2.16 -7.94
CA ALA A 315 -26.06 3.06 -8.92
C ALA A 315 -24.57 3.33 -8.63
N LEU A 316 -24.18 3.56 -7.36
CA LEU A 316 -22.78 3.72 -6.99
C LEU A 316 -21.95 2.45 -7.22
N CYS A 317 -22.54 1.27 -6.95
CA CYS A 317 -21.87 0.01 -7.24
C CYS A 317 -21.68 -0.23 -8.74
N ASP A 318 -22.64 0.20 -9.57
CA ASP A 318 -22.55 0.16 -11.03
C ASP A 318 -21.44 1.08 -11.55
N LEU A 319 -21.39 2.34 -11.09
CA LEU A 319 -20.33 3.29 -11.40
C LEU A 319 -18.95 2.77 -10.98
N ASN A 320 -18.87 2.10 -9.83
CA ASN A 320 -17.63 1.49 -9.39
C ASN A 320 -17.17 0.34 -10.31
N ARG A 321 -18.11 -0.49 -10.80
CA ARG A 321 -17.80 -1.55 -11.77
C ARG A 321 -17.34 -0.97 -13.10
N GLU A 322 -18.00 0.07 -13.59
CA GLU A 322 -17.62 0.79 -14.80
C GLU A 322 -16.21 1.40 -14.66
N ARG A 323 -15.97 2.14 -13.58
CA ARG A 323 -14.66 2.71 -13.26
C ARG A 323 -13.56 1.66 -13.24
N GLN A 324 -13.81 0.49 -12.63
CA GLN A 324 -12.84 -0.62 -12.61
C GLN A 324 -12.58 -1.20 -14.00
N ALA A 325 -13.59 -1.28 -14.88
CA ALA A 325 -13.42 -1.74 -16.25
C ALA A 325 -12.57 -0.75 -17.08
N VAL A 326 -12.86 0.55 -16.96
CA VAL A 326 -12.07 1.62 -17.58
C VAL A 326 -10.62 1.60 -17.07
N GLU A 327 -10.44 1.47 -15.76
CA GLU A 327 -9.12 1.36 -15.14
C GLU A 327 -8.30 0.17 -15.66
N GLN A 328 -8.93 -0.99 -15.84
CA GLN A 328 -8.29 -2.19 -16.40
C GLN A 328 -7.87 -1.98 -17.86
N ALA A 329 -8.74 -1.36 -18.67
CA ALA A 329 -8.43 -1.04 -20.07
C ALA A 329 -7.23 -0.08 -20.18
N ILE A 330 -7.23 1.01 -19.39
CA ILE A 330 -6.12 1.96 -19.36
C ILE A 330 -4.83 1.30 -18.85
N CYS A 331 -4.89 0.44 -17.82
CA CYS A 331 -3.72 -0.30 -17.34
C CYS A 331 -3.12 -1.23 -18.40
N ALA A 332 -3.97 -1.89 -19.19
CA ALA A 332 -3.54 -2.79 -20.26
C ALA A 332 -2.82 -2.01 -21.37
N ASP A 333 -3.45 -0.95 -21.89
CA ASP A 333 -2.85 -0.06 -22.90
C ASP A 333 -1.54 0.57 -22.40
N ALA A 334 -1.53 1.11 -21.18
CA ALA A 334 -0.33 1.69 -20.59
C ALA A 334 0.80 0.67 -20.46
N THR A 335 0.50 -0.57 -20.06
CA THR A 335 1.51 -1.64 -19.96
C THR A 335 2.10 -1.96 -21.34
N GLU A 336 1.27 -2.07 -22.38
CA GLU A 336 1.74 -2.29 -23.75
C GLU A 336 2.63 -1.14 -24.25
N LYS A 337 2.26 0.12 -23.97
CA LYS A 337 3.09 1.29 -24.29
C LYS A 337 4.44 1.23 -23.57
N ILE A 338 4.46 0.86 -22.28
CA ILE A 338 5.70 0.73 -21.49
C ILE A 338 6.64 -0.33 -22.06
N GLU A 339 6.10 -1.47 -22.51
CA GLU A 339 6.89 -2.56 -23.08
C GLU A 339 7.63 -2.12 -24.36
N ARG A 340 7.05 -1.17 -25.10
CA ARG A 340 7.63 -0.57 -26.32
C ARG A 340 8.64 0.55 -26.04
N LEU A 341 8.66 1.12 -24.84
CA LEU A 341 9.62 2.19 -24.47
C LEU A 341 11.06 1.69 -24.47
N ARG A 342 12.01 2.57 -24.81
CA ARG A 342 13.45 2.30 -24.64
C ARG A 342 13.80 2.26 -23.16
N ALA A 343 14.89 1.57 -22.80
CA ALA A 343 15.33 1.49 -21.41
C ALA A 343 15.60 2.88 -20.77
N GLU A 344 16.11 3.82 -21.56
CA GLU A 344 16.37 5.21 -21.16
C GLU A 344 15.09 6.04 -20.89
N ASP A 345 13.92 5.58 -21.33
CA ASP A 345 12.64 6.27 -21.12
C ASP A 345 11.80 5.62 -20.01
N ARG A 346 12.39 4.68 -19.26
CA ARG A 346 11.72 3.94 -18.18
C ARG A 346 12.13 4.43 -16.78
N SER A 347 12.83 5.56 -16.69
CA SER A 347 13.13 6.22 -15.41
C SER A 347 11.93 7.01 -14.89
N ALA A 348 11.14 7.60 -15.80
CA ALA A 348 9.85 8.22 -15.53
C ALA A 348 8.85 7.77 -16.60
N LEU A 349 7.71 7.21 -16.20
CA LEU A 349 6.70 6.73 -17.13
C LEU A 349 5.81 7.88 -17.56
N VAL A 350 6.15 8.54 -18.66
CA VAL A 350 5.32 9.61 -19.25
C VAL A 350 4.56 9.05 -20.44
N LEU A 351 3.26 8.84 -20.24
CA LEU A 351 2.39 8.20 -21.21
C LEU A 351 1.17 9.09 -21.48
N SER A 352 0.68 9.07 -22.73
CA SER A 352 -0.48 9.83 -23.17
C SER A 352 -1.43 9.00 -24.02
N SER A 353 -2.71 9.36 -24.02
CA SER A 353 -3.73 8.79 -24.92
C SER A 353 -4.97 9.68 -25.00
N GLU A 354 -5.59 9.72 -26.18
CA GLU A 354 -6.92 10.33 -26.37
C GLU A 354 -8.04 9.47 -25.74
N ASP A 355 -7.90 8.14 -25.81
CA ASP A 355 -8.91 7.19 -25.33
C ASP A 355 -9.00 7.04 -23.79
N TRP A 356 -8.12 7.69 -23.03
CA TRP A 356 -8.06 7.51 -21.58
C TRP A 356 -9.05 8.40 -20.84
N HIS A 357 -9.77 7.87 -19.87
CA HIS A 357 -10.70 8.66 -19.07
C HIS A 357 -9.98 9.52 -18.01
N GLN A 358 -10.14 10.85 -18.06
CA GLN A 358 -9.51 11.81 -17.14
C GLN A 358 -9.72 11.49 -15.65
N GLY A 359 -10.93 11.07 -15.25
CA GLY A 359 -11.22 10.72 -13.85
C GLY A 359 -10.48 9.47 -13.32
N VAL A 360 -9.89 8.67 -14.21
CA VAL A 360 -9.32 7.34 -13.90
C VAL A 360 -7.79 7.29 -14.06
N VAL A 361 -7.20 8.13 -14.91
CA VAL A 361 -5.75 8.14 -15.17
C VAL A 361 -4.89 8.25 -13.91
N GLY A 362 -5.35 8.98 -12.89
CA GLY A 362 -4.64 9.11 -11.61
C GLY A 362 -4.55 7.81 -10.81
N ILE A 363 -5.55 6.92 -10.89
CA ILE A 363 -5.51 5.61 -10.23
C ILE A 363 -4.47 4.71 -10.93
N VAL A 364 -4.47 4.75 -12.26
CA VAL A 364 -3.51 3.98 -13.05
C VAL A 364 -2.09 4.49 -12.80
N ALA A 365 -1.89 5.81 -12.69
CA ALA A 365 -0.59 6.38 -12.33
C ALA A 365 -0.07 5.78 -11.01
N SER A 366 -0.89 5.68 -9.95
CA SER A 366 -0.49 5.07 -8.68
C SER A 366 -0.05 3.62 -8.87
N ARG A 367 -0.85 2.81 -9.57
CA ARG A 367 -0.53 1.40 -9.82
C ARG A 367 0.74 1.21 -10.63
N LEU A 368 0.98 2.05 -11.63
CA LEU A 368 2.19 1.98 -12.44
C LEU A 368 3.41 2.40 -11.62
N SER A 369 3.30 3.44 -10.80
CA SER A 369 4.39 3.90 -9.95
C SER A 369 4.82 2.84 -8.94
N GLU A 370 3.87 2.17 -8.30
CA GLU A 370 4.12 1.03 -7.41
C GLU A 370 4.74 -0.16 -8.17
N LYS A 371 4.15 -0.55 -9.31
CA LYS A 371 4.58 -1.74 -10.08
C LYS A 371 6.00 -1.59 -10.64
N TYR A 372 6.36 -0.40 -11.12
CA TYR A 372 7.62 -0.15 -11.81
C TYR A 372 8.67 0.59 -10.97
N ALA A 373 8.32 0.98 -9.74
CA ALA A 373 9.16 1.73 -8.79
C ALA A 373 9.78 2.98 -9.42
N CYS A 374 8.94 3.80 -10.06
CA CYS A 374 9.33 5.04 -10.73
C CYS A 374 8.13 5.98 -10.82
N PRO A 375 8.31 7.31 -10.95
CA PRO A 375 7.18 8.21 -11.05
C PRO A 375 6.45 8.00 -12.38
N SER A 376 5.13 8.05 -12.33
CA SER A 376 4.25 7.85 -13.49
C SER A 376 3.43 9.10 -13.74
N PHE A 377 3.36 9.53 -15.00
CA PHE A 377 2.66 10.69 -15.50
C PHE A 377 1.72 10.22 -16.61
N MET A 378 0.42 10.20 -16.31
CA MET A 378 -0.62 9.72 -17.21
C MET A 378 -1.39 10.92 -17.77
N ILE A 379 -1.41 11.08 -19.08
CA ILE A 379 -1.96 12.26 -19.76
C ILE A 379 -3.17 11.85 -20.61
N HIS A 380 -4.35 12.35 -20.26
CA HIS A 380 -5.50 12.30 -21.15
C HIS A 380 -5.39 13.45 -22.17
N LEU A 381 -5.48 13.13 -23.46
CA LEU A 381 -5.42 14.11 -24.55
C LEU A 381 -6.81 14.42 -25.09
N LYS A 382 -7.09 15.71 -25.28
CA LYS A 382 -8.30 16.18 -25.93
C LYS A 382 -8.02 17.53 -26.61
N ASP A 383 -8.37 17.63 -27.90
CA ASP A 383 -8.26 18.86 -28.68
C ASP A 383 -6.87 19.53 -28.64
N GLY A 384 -5.79 18.71 -28.68
CA GLY A 384 -4.40 19.19 -28.63
C GLY A 384 -3.89 19.60 -27.23
N VAL A 385 -4.73 19.48 -26.19
CA VAL A 385 -4.38 19.77 -24.80
C VAL A 385 -4.45 18.49 -23.96
N GLY A 386 -3.41 18.29 -23.15
CA GLY A 386 -3.26 17.17 -22.24
C GLY A 386 -3.59 17.55 -20.79
N LYS A 387 -4.49 16.80 -20.15
CA LYS A 387 -4.70 16.84 -18.70
C LYS A 387 -3.96 15.67 -18.06
N GLY A 388 -2.90 15.99 -17.34
CA GLY A 388 -1.99 15.06 -16.70
C GLY A 388 -2.31 14.80 -15.24
N SER A 389 -2.18 13.54 -14.81
CA SER A 389 -2.13 13.15 -13.41
C SER A 389 -0.88 12.33 -13.14
N CYS A 390 -0.15 12.65 -12.08
CA CYS A 390 1.08 11.96 -11.74
C CYS A 390 1.14 11.48 -10.29
N ARG A 391 1.93 10.41 -10.09
CA ARG A 391 2.12 9.73 -8.80
C ARG A 391 3.58 9.35 -8.61
N SER A 392 4.10 9.60 -7.41
CA SER A 392 5.44 9.21 -7.01
C SER A 392 5.46 7.75 -6.55
N TYR A 393 6.65 7.21 -6.32
CA TYR A 393 6.86 5.88 -5.72
C TYR A 393 7.42 5.99 -4.28
N GLY A 394 7.45 7.20 -3.72
CA GLY A 394 8.07 7.53 -2.43
C GLY A 394 9.54 7.98 -2.60
N GLY A 395 9.93 9.06 -1.90
CA GLY A 395 11.30 9.60 -1.98
C GLY A 395 11.62 10.36 -3.28
N PHE A 396 10.61 10.76 -4.04
CA PHE A 396 10.76 11.61 -5.22
C PHE A 396 9.69 12.71 -5.21
N ASN A 397 10.12 13.97 -5.16
CA ASN A 397 9.24 15.13 -5.11
C ASN A 397 8.72 15.50 -6.50
N LEU A 398 7.45 15.15 -6.77
CA LEU A 398 6.79 15.48 -8.04
C LEU A 398 6.63 16.99 -8.26
N PHE A 399 6.34 17.75 -7.21
CA PHE A 399 6.10 19.19 -7.33
C PHE A 399 7.37 19.90 -7.84
N SER A 400 8.52 19.65 -7.20
CA SER A 400 9.82 20.18 -7.65
C SER A 400 10.18 19.69 -9.06
N ALA A 401 9.83 18.45 -9.40
CA ALA A 401 10.04 17.94 -10.75
C ALA A 401 9.21 18.71 -11.78
N LEU A 402 7.90 18.90 -11.54
CA LEU A 402 7.01 19.67 -12.42
C LEU A 402 7.45 21.13 -12.54
N GLU A 403 7.86 21.75 -11.43
CA GLU A 403 8.40 23.12 -11.40
C GLU A 403 9.63 23.26 -12.30
N SER A 404 10.53 22.27 -12.34
CA SER A 404 11.68 22.25 -13.25
C SER A 404 11.31 22.16 -14.75
N CYS A 405 10.04 21.90 -15.05
CA CYS A 405 9.48 21.81 -16.40
C CYS A 405 8.36 22.83 -16.64
N ALA A 406 8.24 23.87 -15.80
CA ALA A 406 7.16 24.85 -15.87
C ALA A 406 7.02 25.52 -17.25
N ASP A 407 8.12 25.72 -17.98
CA ASP A 407 8.15 26.26 -19.35
C ASP A 407 7.40 25.40 -20.38
N LEU A 408 7.19 24.12 -20.09
CA LEU A 408 6.48 23.18 -20.97
C LEU A 408 5.00 23.01 -20.58
N LEU A 409 4.59 23.56 -19.44
CA LEU A 409 3.30 23.33 -18.81
C LEU A 409 2.44 24.59 -18.91
N GLU A 410 1.14 24.41 -19.17
CA GLU A 410 0.16 25.51 -19.12
C GLU A 410 -0.25 25.82 -17.67
N GLY A 411 -0.14 24.83 -16.77
CA GLY A 411 -0.37 24.98 -15.35
C GLY A 411 -0.16 23.65 -14.61
N PHE A 412 0.18 23.70 -13.33
CA PHE A 412 0.37 22.52 -12.49
C PHE A 412 0.14 22.83 -11.02
N GLY A 413 -0.12 21.78 -10.22
CA GLY A 413 -0.29 21.88 -8.77
C GLY A 413 -0.33 20.51 -8.10
N GLY A 414 -0.22 20.50 -6.77
CA GLY A 414 -0.22 19.29 -5.95
C GLY A 414 0.95 19.25 -4.96
N HIS A 415 1.29 18.06 -4.52
CA HIS A 415 2.30 17.80 -3.48
C HIS A 415 3.38 16.80 -3.96
N GLU A 416 4.31 16.47 -3.08
CA GLU A 416 5.43 15.56 -3.36
C GLU A 416 4.99 14.20 -3.96
N LEU A 417 3.90 13.61 -3.46
CA LEU A 417 3.48 12.25 -3.84
C LEU A 417 2.43 12.20 -4.96
N ALA A 418 1.67 13.27 -5.16
CA ALA A 418 0.60 13.35 -6.15
C ALA A 418 0.47 14.78 -6.68
N ALA A 419 0.36 14.92 -8.00
CA ALA A 419 0.17 16.21 -8.65
C ALA A 419 -0.65 16.09 -9.93
N GLY A 420 -1.16 17.22 -10.41
CA GLY A 420 -1.86 17.38 -11.68
C GLY A 420 -1.25 18.51 -12.51
N PHE A 421 -1.35 18.41 -13.83
CA PHE A 421 -0.80 19.41 -14.74
C PHE A 421 -1.58 19.48 -16.06
N THR A 422 -1.43 20.59 -16.76
CA THR A 422 -1.93 20.79 -18.13
C THR A 422 -0.74 21.03 -19.05
N ILE A 423 -0.74 20.40 -20.23
CA ILE A 423 0.38 20.43 -21.18
C ILE A 423 -0.16 20.42 -22.62
N SER A 424 0.44 21.19 -23.52
CA SER A 424 0.13 21.06 -24.94
C SER A 424 0.70 19.76 -25.53
N GLU A 425 0.00 19.13 -26.46
CA GLU A 425 0.39 17.85 -27.05
C GLU A 425 1.81 17.86 -27.65
N GLU A 426 2.19 18.97 -28.27
CA GLU A 426 3.52 19.16 -28.88
C GLU A 426 4.68 19.12 -27.85
N ASN A 427 4.40 19.42 -26.58
CA ASN A 427 5.41 19.49 -25.52
C ASN A 427 5.65 18.13 -24.83
N ILE A 428 4.81 17.11 -25.06
CA ILE A 428 4.86 15.84 -24.31
C ILE A 428 6.20 15.12 -24.49
N ASP A 429 6.75 15.11 -25.70
CA ASP A 429 8.02 14.42 -25.97
C ASP A 429 9.20 15.12 -25.27
N ALA A 430 9.22 16.46 -25.30
CA ALA A 430 10.22 17.26 -24.59
C ALA A 430 10.12 17.05 -23.08
N PHE A 431 8.89 17.02 -22.55
CA PHE A 431 8.60 16.76 -21.14
C PHE A 431 9.05 15.35 -20.73
N ARG A 432 8.75 14.31 -21.53
CA ARG A 432 9.20 12.92 -21.28
C ARG A 432 10.71 12.84 -21.15
N ALA A 433 11.44 13.46 -22.07
CA ALA A 433 12.89 13.47 -22.06
C ALA A 433 13.46 14.20 -20.83
N ARG A 434 12.87 15.34 -20.45
CA ARG A 434 13.33 16.15 -19.31
C ARG A 434 13.04 15.44 -17.97
N MET A 435 11.85 14.85 -17.81
CA MET A 435 11.49 14.07 -16.63
C MET A 435 12.39 12.85 -16.44
N ASN A 436 12.65 12.10 -17.51
CA ASN A 436 13.55 10.95 -17.43
C ASN A 436 14.97 11.36 -17.02
N ARG A 437 15.48 12.49 -17.50
CA ARG A 437 16.77 13.03 -17.06
C ARG A 437 16.75 13.48 -15.59
N TYR A 438 15.70 14.19 -15.17
CA TYR A 438 15.56 14.67 -13.81
C TYR A 438 15.55 13.51 -12.81
N VAL A 439 14.75 12.47 -13.06
CA VAL A 439 14.69 11.28 -12.19
C VAL A 439 16.05 10.59 -12.11
N ARG A 440 16.74 10.37 -13.24
CA ARG A 440 18.08 9.75 -13.23
C ARG A 440 19.09 10.56 -12.43
N SER A 441 19.05 11.89 -12.55
CA SER A 441 19.96 12.76 -11.80
C SER A 441 19.65 12.70 -10.31
N ALA A 442 18.37 12.76 -9.93
CA ALA A 442 17.92 12.68 -8.54
C ALA A 442 18.25 11.32 -7.89
N SER A 443 18.23 10.24 -8.68
CA SER A 443 18.51 8.89 -8.20
C SER A 443 19.99 8.48 -8.29
N GLY A 444 20.90 9.37 -8.67
CA GLY A 444 22.33 9.05 -8.85
C GLY A 444 22.60 8.03 -9.97
N GLY A 445 21.66 7.88 -10.91
CA GLY A 445 21.72 6.88 -11.99
C GLY A 445 21.26 5.48 -11.59
N GLU A 446 20.97 5.23 -10.31
CA GLU A 446 20.42 3.97 -9.84
C GLU A 446 18.90 3.96 -9.96
N ARG A 447 18.32 2.80 -10.29
CA ARG A 447 16.87 2.65 -10.33
C ARG A 447 16.38 2.34 -8.92
N ALA A 448 15.36 3.08 -8.47
CA ALA A 448 14.67 2.72 -7.25
C ALA A 448 14.13 1.29 -7.33
N VAL A 449 14.18 0.59 -6.21
CA VAL A 449 13.75 -0.79 -6.10
C VAL A 449 12.48 -0.85 -5.26
N SER A 450 11.52 -1.67 -5.68
CA SER A 450 10.33 -1.91 -4.89
C SER A 450 10.72 -2.63 -3.59
N CYS A 451 10.37 -2.01 -2.47
CA CYS A 451 10.62 -2.50 -1.12
C CYS A 451 9.30 -2.90 -0.46
N LEU A 452 9.30 -4.00 0.29
CA LEU A 452 8.23 -4.38 1.18
C LEU A 452 8.73 -4.34 2.62
N ASP A 453 8.10 -3.52 3.45
CA ASP A 453 8.35 -3.53 4.88
C ASP A 453 7.50 -4.64 5.53
N VAL A 454 8.17 -5.47 6.34
CA VAL A 454 7.58 -6.59 7.05
C VAL A 454 7.86 -6.38 8.53
N ASP A 455 6.82 -6.30 9.37
CA ASP A 455 6.97 -6.07 10.81
C ASP A 455 7.85 -7.16 11.44
N ALA A 456 7.55 -8.44 11.19
CA ALA A 456 8.32 -9.54 11.80
C ALA A 456 8.21 -10.88 11.08
N PRO A 457 9.23 -11.75 11.17
CA PRO A 457 9.10 -13.14 10.83
C PRO A 457 8.33 -13.93 11.92
N ILE A 458 7.57 -14.94 11.50
CA ILE A 458 6.95 -15.91 12.42
C ILE A 458 8.02 -16.90 12.90
N SER A 459 8.47 -16.73 14.14
CA SER A 459 9.43 -17.62 14.80
C SER A 459 8.78 -18.88 15.37
N CYS A 460 7.53 -18.79 15.83
CA CYS A 460 6.78 -19.90 16.42
C CYS A 460 5.52 -20.24 15.61
N PRO A 461 5.62 -20.92 14.45
CA PRO A 461 4.45 -21.25 13.63
C PRO A 461 3.34 -22.00 14.36
N GLY A 462 3.68 -22.80 15.38
CA GLY A 462 2.70 -23.55 16.18
C GLY A 462 1.82 -22.68 17.07
N GLU A 463 2.24 -21.44 17.36
CA GLU A 463 1.46 -20.48 18.15
C GLU A 463 0.50 -19.66 17.28
N VAL A 464 0.63 -19.70 15.94
CA VAL A 464 -0.21 -18.92 15.03
C VAL A 464 -1.59 -19.59 14.89
N THR A 465 -2.50 -19.21 15.79
CA THR A 465 -3.88 -19.71 15.87
C THR A 465 -4.90 -18.65 15.48
N LEU A 466 -6.16 -19.04 15.22
CA LEU A 466 -7.22 -18.08 14.95
C LEU A 466 -7.43 -17.08 16.11
N ALA A 467 -7.37 -17.57 17.35
CA ALA A 467 -7.47 -16.73 18.54
C ALA A 467 -6.36 -15.67 18.58
N GLU A 468 -5.10 -16.05 18.27
CA GLU A 468 -3.99 -15.10 18.18
C GLU A 468 -4.19 -14.04 17.09
N VAL A 469 -4.80 -14.43 15.96
CA VAL A 469 -5.13 -13.48 14.88
C VAL A 469 -6.22 -12.51 15.30
N GLU A 470 -7.27 -12.97 15.99
CA GLU A 470 -8.32 -12.10 16.53
C GLU A 470 -7.76 -11.08 17.53
N GLN A 471 -6.70 -11.42 18.26
CA GLN A 471 -6.05 -10.48 19.18
C GLN A 471 -5.34 -9.32 18.47
N LEU A 472 -5.00 -9.46 17.18
CA LEU A 472 -4.44 -8.36 16.39
C LEU A 472 -5.48 -7.26 16.12
N ASP A 473 -6.78 -7.54 16.25
CA ASP A 473 -7.85 -6.53 16.09
C ASP A 473 -7.75 -5.41 17.15
N GLN A 474 -6.96 -5.61 18.22
CA GLN A 474 -6.61 -4.55 19.16
C GLN A 474 -5.85 -3.39 18.51
N LEU A 475 -5.11 -3.66 17.42
CA LEU A 475 -4.36 -2.65 16.68
C LEU A 475 -5.24 -1.82 15.75
N GLU A 476 -6.42 -2.32 15.35
CA GLU A 476 -7.37 -1.55 14.55
C GLU A 476 -7.83 -0.27 15.30
N PRO A 477 -8.15 0.81 14.58
CA PRO A 477 -8.19 0.93 13.12
C PRO A 477 -6.82 1.08 12.47
N TYR A 478 -6.60 0.40 11.34
CA TYR A 478 -5.41 0.57 10.51
C TYR A 478 -5.49 1.79 9.58
N GLY A 479 -4.35 2.38 9.26
CA GLY A 479 -4.20 3.49 8.29
C GLY A 479 -2.78 4.02 8.26
N ALA A 480 -2.56 5.24 7.76
CA ALA A 480 -1.23 5.85 7.82
C ALA A 480 -0.77 5.99 9.28
N GLY A 481 0.51 5.79 9.56
CA GLY A 481 1.03 5.78 10.95
C GLY A 481 0.71 4.51 11.76
N ASN A 482 -0.32 3.75 11.40
CA ASN A 482 -0.64 2.44 12.00
C ASN A 482 -1.04 1.43 10.91
N PRO A 483 -0.10 0.97 10.06
CA PRO A 483 -0.41 0.06 8.97
C PRO A 483 -0.85 -1.30 9.49
N ARG A 484 -1.57 -2.06 8.67
CA ARG A 484 -1.91 -3.46 8.97
C ARG A 484 -0.62 -4.29 9.10
N PRO A 485 -0.44 -5.12 10.16
CA PRO A 485 0.78 -5.87 10.36
C PRO A 485 1.09 -6.86 9.24
N VAL A 486 2.30 -6.80 8.72
CA VAL A 486 2.84 -7.71 7.71
C VAL A 486 3.79 -8.68 8.38
N PHE A 487 3.51 -9.97 8.24
CA PHE A 487 4.36 -11.04 8.75
C PHE A 487 5.11 -11.74 7.61
N ALA A 488 6.24 -12.37 7.93
CA ALA A 488 6.93 -13.29 7.02
C ALA A 488 7.01 -14.71 7.58
N LEU A 489 6.74 -15.70 6.74
CA LEU A 489 7.07 -17.11 7.02
C LEU A 489 8.27 -17.49 6.16
N LEU A 490 9.46 -17.48 6.78
CA LEU A 490 10.72 -17.76 6.09
C LEU A 490 10.97 -19.26 5.97
N GLY A 491 11.41 -19.71 4.81
CA GLY A 491 11.78 -21.11 4.54
C GLY A 491 10.65 -22.12 4.77
N ALA A 492 9.43 -21.76 4.38
CA ALA A 492 8.29 -22.68 4.26
C ALA A 492 8.42 -23.52 2.98
N THR A 493 7.67 -24.61 2.89
CA THR A 493 7.55 -25.43 1.68
C THR A 493 6.18 -25.21 1.06
N VAL A 494 6.12 -25.05 -0.25
CA VAL A 494 4.84 -25.05 -1.00
C VAL A 494 4.36 -26.49 -1.15
N ASP A 495 3.32 -26.89 -0.43
CA ASP A 495 2.74 -28.23 -0.53
C ASP A 495 1.83 -28.34 -1.75
N VAL A 496 0.97 -27.33 -1.95
CA VAL A 496 -0.05 -27.28 -2.99
C VAL A 496 -0.11 -25.86 -3.56
N LEU A 497 -0.34 -25.77 -4.86
CA LEU A 497 -0.54 -24.53 -5.61
C LEU A 497 -1.72 -24.75 -6.57
N GLN A 498 -2.74 -23.89 -6.50
CA GLN A 498 -3.98 -24.04 -7.27
C GLN A 498 -4.54 -22.69 -7.74
N PRO A 499 -4.77 -22.49 -9.04
CA PRO A 499 -5.50 -21.33 -9.54
C PRO A 499 -6.96 -21.31 -9.07
N VAL A 500 -7.46 -20.15 -8.66
CA VAL A 500 -8.85 -19.91 -8.23
C VAL A 500 -9.41 -18.61 -8.82
N GLY A 501 -10.72 -18.39 -8.73
CA GLY A 501 -11.35 -17.18 -9.24
C GLY A 501 -11.17 -16.99 -10.75
N GLN A 502 -11.44 -18.05 -11.53
CA GLN A 502 -11.20 -18.10 -12.98
C GLN A 502 -9.73 -17.87 -13.37
N GLY A 503 -8.80 -18.30 -12.52
CA GLY A 503 -7.36 -18.18 -12.76
C GLY A 503 -6.76 -16.82 -12.43
N LYS A 504 -7.55 -15.86 -11.90
CA LYS A 504 -7.08 -14.52 -11.52
C LYS A 504 -6.28 -14.52 -10.20
N HIS A 505 -6.44 -15.55 -9.38
CA HIS A 505 -5.84 -15.63 -8.05
C HIS A 505 -5.22 -17.00 -7.83
N LEU A 506 -4.33 -17.10 -6.85
CA LEU A 506 -3.64 -18.33 -6.52
C LEU A 506 -3.89 -18.73 -5.07
N LYS A 507 -4.41 -19.93 -4.84
CA LYS A 507 -4.50 -20.54 -3.51
C LYS A 507 -3.29 -21.44 -3.30
N LEU A 508 -2.63 -21.32 -2.15
CA LEU A 508 -1.48 -22.14 -1.79
C LEU A 508 -1.72 -22.83 -0.45
N ARG A 509 -0.99 -23.93 -0.23
CA ARG A 509 -0.79 -24.50 1.09
C ARG A 509 0.69 -24.46 1.42
N LEU A 510 1.05 -23.81 2.51
CA LEU A 510 2.43 -23.68 2.97
C LEU A 510 2.65 -24.52 4.21
N SER A 511 3.75 -25.27 4.27
CA SER A 511 4.15 -26.02 5.46
C SER A 511 5.46 -25.49 6.06
N LYS A 512 5.52 -25.46 7.39
CA LYS A 512 6.74 -25.13 8.14
C LYS A 512 6.83 -26.06 9.35
N GLY A 513 7.72 -27.04 9.27
CA GLY A 513 7.76 -28.12 10.26
C GLY A 513 6.48 -28.95 10.20
N THR A 514 5.78 -29.09 11.32
CA THR A 514 4.50 -29.79 11.41
C THR A 514 3.28 -28.88 11.13
N CYS A 515 3.49 -27.56 11.07
CA CYS A 515 2.43 -26.58 10.86
C CYS A 515 2.10 -26.44 9.37
N ARG A 516 0.81 -26.26 9.06
CA ARG A 516 0.31 -26.02 7.71
C ARG A 516 -0.64 -24.83 7.71
N PHE A 517 -0.50 -24.00 6.70
CA PHE A 517 -1.30 -22.78 6.53
C PHE A 517 -1.91 -22.76 5.12
N ASP A 518 -3.20 -22.49 5.04
CA ASP A 518 -3.84 -22.13 3.77
C ASP A 518 -3.55 -20.65 3.48
N ALA A 519 -3.20 -20.35 2.23
CA ALA A 519 -2.83 -19.02 1.78
C ALA A 519 -3.57 -18.64 0.48
N ILE A 520 -3.85 -17.35 0.31
CA ILE A 520 -4.44 -16.77 -0.91
C ILE A 520 -3.56 -15.63 -1.41
N PHE A 521 -3.24 -15.63 -2.71
CA PHE A 521 -2.53 -14.56 -3.38
C PHE A 521 -3.42 -13.94 -4.44
N PHE A 522 -3.99 -12.78 -4.12
CA PHE A 522 -4.86 -12.06 -5.04
C PHE A 522 -4.09 -11.45 -6.20
N SER A 523 -4.72 -11.41 -7.37
CA SER A 523 -4.16 -10.90 -8.63
C SER A 523 -2.77 -11.49 -8.94
N MET A 524 -2.65 -12.81 -8.82
CA MET A 524 -1.45 -13.59 -9.10
C MET A 524 -1.84 -14.88 -9.81
N THR A 525 -1.19 -15.18 -10.93
CA THR A 525 -1.37 -16.43 -11.66
C THR A 525 -0.21 -17.38 -11.38
N GLU A 526 -0.41 -18.67 -11.68
CA GLU A 526 0.65 -19.68 -11.56
C GLU A 526 1.89 -19.33 -12.39
N GLU A 527 1.68 -18.85 -13.62
CA GLU A 527 2.74 -18.45 -14.55
C GLU A 527 3.61 -17.31 -14.02
N THR A 528 3.00 -16.31 -13.37
CA THR A 528 3.71 -15.12 -12.88
C THR A 528 4.26 -15.27 -11.45
N CYS A 529 3.82 -16.29 -10.71
CA CYS A 529 4.17 -16.46 -9.30
C CYS A 529 5.66 -16.79 -9.12
N GLY A 530 6.24 -17.58 -10.03
CA GLY A 530 7.65 -17.97 -10.00
C GLY A 530 7.98 -19.00 -8.91
N VAL A 531 6.97 -19.69 -8.37
CA VAL A 531 7.13 -20.79 -7.41
C VAL A 531 6.28 -21.99 -7.83
N ALA A 532 6.68 -23.18 -7.42
CA ALA A 532 6.01 -24.44 -7.72
C ALA A 532 5.89 -25.31 -6.46
N ALA A 533 5.02 -26.32 -6.49
CA ALA A 533 4.94 -27.31 -5.43
C ALA A 533 6.31 -27.98 -5.17
N GLY A 534 6.63 -28.18 -3.90
CA GLY A 534 7.93 -28.68 -3.43
C GLY A 534 9.01 -27.61 -3.23
N MET A 535 8.83 -26.38 -3.75
CA MET A 535 9.81 -25.31 -3.55
C MET A 535 9.81 -24.79 -2.11
N ARG A 536 11.00 -24.43 -1.63
CA ARG A 536 11.17 -23.66 -0.40
C ARG A 536 11.01 -22.17 -0.69
N VAL A 537 10.16 -21.50 0.08
CA VAL A 537 9.75 -20.12 -0.14
C VAL A 537 9.81 -19.31 1.15
N ASP A 538 10.06 -18.02 1.00
CA ASP A 538 9.70 -17.01 1.98
C ASP A 538 8.39 -16.38 1.51
N ALA A 539 7.41 -16.25 2.41
CA ALA A 539 6.11 -15.67 2.11
C ALA A 539 5.85 -14.49 3.04
N ALA A 540 5.49 -13.33 2.50
CA ALA A 540 5.06 -12.16 3.25
C ALA A 540 3.54 -12.01 3.12
N PHE A 541 2.84 -11.78 4.23
CA PHE A 541 1.38 -11.84 4.27
C PHE A 541 0.76 -11.04 5.41
N TYR A 542 -0.51 -10.72 5.23
CA TYR A 542 -1.40 -10.41 6.33
C TYR A 542 -2.00 -11.69 6.92
N LEU A 543 -2.13 -11.74 8.24
CA LEU A 543 -2.93 -12.75 8.91
C LEU A 543 -4.40 -12.32 8.89
N GLN A 544 -5.30 -13.26 8.61
CA GLN A 544 -6.74 -13.00 8.63
C GLN A 544 -7.58 -14.21 9.04
N ALA A 545 -8.70 -13.93 9.68
CA ALA A 545 -9.81 -14.84 9.80
C ALA A 545 -10.60 -14.86 8.48
N ASN A 546 -10.77 -16.04 7.88
CA ASN A 546 -11.56 -16.22 6.66
C ASN A 546 -12.82 -17.03 6.99
N THR A 547 -13.99 -16.39 6.92
CA THR A 547 -15.29 -17.05 7.10
C THR A 547 -15.88 -17.46 5.76
N PHE A 548 -16.01 -18.76 5.53
CA PHE A 548 -16.62 -19.30 4.32
C PHE A 548 -17.65 -20.38 4.69
N ARG A 549 -18.89 -20.20 4.21
CA ARG A 549 -20.03 -21.12 4.48
C ARG A 549 -20.22 -21.42 5.97
N GLY A 550 -20.06 -20.41 6.83
CA GLY A 550 -20.22 -20.53 8.27
C GLY A 550 -19.00 -21.04 9.04
N ASN A 551 -17.94 -21.48 8.34
CA ASN A 551 -16.69 -21.91 8.99
C ASN A 551 -15.64 -20.81 8.90
N THR A 552 -15.10 -20.42 10.05
CA THR A 552 -13.99 -19.45 10.14
C THR A 552 -12.67 -20.19 10.32
N THR A 553 -11.71 -19.91 9.44
CA THR A 553 -10.37 -20.51 9.47
C THR A 553 -9.30 -19.44 9.35
N LEU A 554 -8.15 -19.65 9.97
CA LEU A 554 -6.97 -18.83 9.73
C LEU A 554 -6.49 -18.98 8.28
N GLN A 555 -6.17 -17.86 7.64
CA GLN A 555 -5.64 -17.81 6.28
C GLN A 555 -4.52 -16.77 6.16
N LEU A 556 -3.50 -17.07 5.37
CA LEU A 556 -2.45 -16.11 5.01
C LEU A 556 -2.87 -15.38 3.73
N GLN A 557 -3.12 -14.07 3.79
CA GLN A 557 -3.31 -13.25 2.60
C GLN A 557 -1.93 -12.80 2.10
N LEU A 558 -1.40 -13.47 1.09
CA LEU A 558 -0.08 -13.19 0.55
C LEU A 558 -0.02 -11.81 -0.10
N ILE A 559 1.04 -11.08 0.25
CA ILE A 559 1.46 -9.82 -0.37
C ILE A 559 2.54 -10.11 -1.42
N ASP A 560 3.50 -10.95 -1.05
CA ASP A 560 4.57 -11.40 -1.93
C ASP A 560 5.13 -12.77 -1.52
N ILE A 561 5.75 -13.45 -2.46
CA ILE A 561 6.39 -14.75 -2.26
C ILE A 561 7.65 -14.82 -3.12
N ARG A 562 8.71 -15.40 -2.56
CA ARG A 562 9.98 -15.60 -3.26
C ARG A 562 10.60 -16.95 -2.88
N PRO A 563 11.46 -17.54 -3.73
CA PRO A 563 12.32 -18.64 -3.32
C PRO A 563 13.09 -18.26 -2.05
N SER A 564 13.13 -19.17 -1.07
CA SER A 564 13.64 -18.84 0.26
C SER A 564 15.13 -18.52 0.24
N LEU A 565 15.54 -17.48 0.97
CA LEU A 565 16.96 -17.19 1.23
C LEU A 565 17.47 -17.87 2.51
N THR A 566 16.63 -18.67 3.18
CA THR A 566 17.01 -19.40 4.38
C THR A 566 17.28 -20.87 4.06
N PRO A 567 18.43 -21.44 4.47
CA PRO A 567 18.69 -22.86 4.29
C PRO A 567 17.80 -23.69 5.22
N SER A 568 17.44 -24.89 4.79
CA SER A 568 16.95 -25.93 5.70
C SER A 568 18.08 -26.42 6.63
N ARG A 569 17.74 -27.16 7.69
CA ARG A 569 18.77 -27.78 8.56
C ARG A 569 19.73 -28.68 7.77
N HIS A 570 19.22 -29.42 6.78
CA HIS A 570 20.05 -30.28 5.94
C HIS A 570 20.92 -29.47 4.98
N GLU A 571 20.35 -28.45 4.33
CA GLU A 571 21.11 -27.56 3.43
C GLU A 571 22.20 -26.80 4.18
N ALA A 572 21.93 -26.34 5.41
CA ALA A 572 22.94 -25.70 6.26
C ALA A 572 24.08 -26.66 6.62
N ALA A 573 23.75 -27.92 6.97
CA ALA A 573 24.75 -28.94 7.23
C ALA A 573 25.58 -29.31 5.98
N ASP A 574 24.96 -29.33 4.80
CA ASP A 574 25.65 -29.56 3.53
C ASP A 574 26.61 -28.41 3.20
N LEU A 575 26.18 -27.17 3.41
CA LEU A 575 27.02 -25.98 3.19
C LEU A 575 28.20 -25.93 4.18
N ASP A 576 27.95 -26.23 5.46
CA ASP A 576 29.01 -26.36 6.47
C ASP A 576 30.04 -27.43 6.07
N LEU A 577 29.56 -28.60 5.65
CA LEU A 577 30.41 -29.68 5.19
C LEU A 577 31.27 -29.28 3.97
N LEU A 578 30.69 -28.54 3.02
CA LEU A 578 31.44 -28.00 1.87
C LEU A 578 32.46 -26.95 2.30
N HIS A 579 32.10 -26.05 3.20
CA HIS A 579 33.01 -25.04 3.74
C HIS A 579 34.22 -25.70 4.40
N ARG A 580 34.00 -26.70 5.24
CA ARG A 580 35.05 -27.49 5.90
C ARG A 580 35.97 -28.21 4.90
N LEU A 581 35.41 -28.79 3.83
CA LEU A 581 36.19 -29.41 2.76
C LEU A 581 37.13 -28.40 2.06
N VAL A 582 36.59 -27.23 1.70
CA VAL A 582 37.34 -26.18 0.99
C VAL A 582 38.42 -25.60 1.90
N ALA A 583 38.09 -25.30 3.16
CA ALA A 583 39.02 -24.82 4.18
C ALA A 583 40.10 -25.85 4.55
N GLY A 584 39.91 -27.13 4.22
CA GLY A 584 40.85 -28.21 4.53
C GLY A 584 40.78 -28.68 5.98
N GLU A 585 39.62 -28.51 6.62
CA GLU A 585 39.36 -29.01 7.96
C GLU A 585 39.17 -30.53 7.98
N GLY A 586 39.29 -31.13 9.16
CA GLY A 586 39.11 -32.57 9.35
C GLY A 586 37.69 -33.03 9.01
N LEU A 587 37.57 -34.08 8.20
CA LEU A 587 36.30 -34.71 7.83
C LEU A 587 36.27 -36.16 8.32
N THR A 588 35.12 -36.59 8.84
CA THR A 588 34.86 -37.98 9.21
C THR A 588 34.75 -38.89 7.97
N GLY A 589 34.89 -40.21 8.16
CA GLY A 589 34.73 -41.17 7.07
C GLY A 589 33.35 -41.11 6.39
N GLN A 590 32.28 -40.89 7.18
CA GLN A 590 30.92 -40.75 6.67
C GLN A 590 30.74 -39.48 5.84
N GLU A 591 31.25 -38.35 6.32
CA GLU A 591 31.24 -37.08 5.58
C GLU A 591 32.00 -37.18 4.25
N ARG A 592 33.16 -37.85 4.24
CA ARG A 592 33.92 -38.10 3.00
C ARG A 592 33.14 -38.96 2.01
N ALA A 593 32.48 -40.02 2.48
CA ALA A 593 31.64 -40.86 1.64
C ALA A 593 30.48 -40.05 1.02
N ARG A 594 29.83 -39.17 1.80
CA ARG A 594 28.80 -38.25 1.30
C ARG A 594 29.33 -37.29 0.25
N LEU A 595 30.60 -36.88 0.30
CA LEU A 595 31.22 -35.96 -0.66
C LEU A 595 31.74 -36.64 -1.95
N GLN A 596 31.75 -37.97 -2.05
CA GLN A 596 32.26 -38.67 -3.25
C GLN A 596 31.35 -38.48 -4.47
N ALA A 597 31.83 -37.77 -5.49
CA ALA A 597 31.10 -37.53 -6.73
C ALA A 597 31.76 -38.23 -7.93
N SER A 598 30.94 -38.82 -8.80
CA SER A 598 31.39 -39.44 -10.05
C SER A 598 31.57 -38.42 -11.17
N ARG A 599 32.29 -38.81 -12.23
CA ARG A 599 32.42 -37.98 -13.43
C ARG A 599 31.07 -37.71 -14.11
N SER A 600 30.17 -38.70 -14.13
CA SER A 600 28.84 -38.54 -14.72
C SER A 600 27.98 -37.55 -13.95
N GLN A 601 28.12 -37.51 -12.62
CA GLN A 601 27.46 -36.50 -11.79
C GLN A 601 27.95 -35.10 -12.13
N PHE A 602 29.27 -34.86 -12.15
CA PHE A 602 29.80 -33.54 -12.55
C PHE A 602 29.39 -33.15 -13.98
N ALA A 603 29.36 -34.10 -14.92
CA ALA A 603 28.92 -33.82 -16.29
C ALA A 603 27.45 -33.38 -16.37
N ALA A 604 26.56 -33.94 -15.54
CA ALA A 604 25.16 -33.52 -15.46
C ALA A 604 25.05 -32.06 -15.00
N PHE A 605 25.74 -31.70 -13.90
CA PHE A 605 25.76 -30.34 -13.38
C PHE A 605 26.38 -29.35 -14.38
N TRP A 606 27.48 -29.73 -15.05
CA TRP A 606 28.11 -28.90 -16.08
C TRP A 606 27.15 -28.60 -17.24
N THR A 607 26.43 -29.61 -17.72
CA THR A 607 25.48 -29.45 -18.84
C THR A 607 24.37 -28.45 -18.50
N VAL A 608 23.83 -28.52 -17.27
CA VAL A 608 22.82 -27.58 -16.80
C VAL A 608 23.40 -26.17 -16.65
N LEU A 609 24.57 -26.05 -16.02
CA LEU A 609 25.25 -24.77 -15.78
C LEU A 609 25.63 -24.07 -17.08
N GLU A 610 26.22 -24.79 -18.02
CA GLU A 610 26.60 -24.26 -19.33
C GLU A 610 25.36 -23.72 -20.07
N ARG A 611 24.25 -24.46 -20.05
CA ARG A 611 23.00 -24.03 -20.68
C ARG A 611 22.46 -22.72 -20.07
N GLN A 612 22.58 -22.56 -18.75
CA GLN A 612 22.13 -21.35 -18.06
C GLN A 612 23.04 -20.13 -18.31
N LEU A 613 24.35 -20.34 -18.38
CA LEU A 613 25.35 -19.27 -18.52
C LEU A 613 25.75 -18.97 -19.98
N ARG A 614 25.19 -19.68 -20.96
CA ARG A 614 25.45 -19.47 -22.40
C ARG A 614 25.17 -18.05 -22.90
N ARG A 615 24.33 -17.29 -22.20
CA ARG A 615 23.97 -15.90 -22.56
C ARG A 615 24.84 -14.84 -21.87
N GLY A 616 25.85 -15.24 -21.11
CA GLY A 616 26.78 -14.34 -20.43
C GLY A 616 26.78 -14.50 -18.91
N LYS A 617 27.10 -13.41 -18.21
CA LYS A 617 27.12 -13.33 -16.75
C LYS A 617 25.70 -13.53 -16.18
N ALA A 618 25.57 -14.31 -15.12
CA ALA A 618 24.35 -14.41 -14.32
C ALA A 618 24.56 -13.78 -12.94
N GLU A 619 23.54 -13.07 -12.46
CA GLU A 619 23.46 -12.52 -11.10
C GLU A 619 22.21 -13.11 -10.45
N GLU A 620 22.42 -13.89 -9.39
CA GLU A 620 21.41 -14.77 -8.81
C GLU A 620 21.53 -14.81 -7.29
N GLU A 621 20.50 -15.31 -6.61
CA GLU A 621 20.58 -15.64 -5.19
C GLU A 621 21.13 -17.06 -5.01
N MET A 622 22.15 -17.23 -4.17
CA MET A 622 22.95 -18.47 -4.05
C MET A 622 22.09 -19.70 -3.74
N LEU A 623 21.25 -19.63 -2.71
CA LEU A 623 20.44 -20.78 -2.29
C LEU A 623 19.36 -21.17 -3.32
N PRO A 624 18.55 -20.23 -3.85
CA PRO A 624 17.67 -20.52 -4.98
C PRO A 624 18.40 -21.12 -6.18
N PHE A 625 19.58 -20.59 -6.51
CA PHE A 625 20.40 -21.10 -7.61
C PHE A 625 20.84 -22.56 -7.40
N LEU A 626 21.39 -22.87 -6.22
CA LEU A 626 21.80 -24.24 -5.86
C LEU A 626 20.62 -25.22 -5.89
N ARG A 627 19.45 -24.82 -5.38
CA ARG A 627 18.24 -25.65 -5.42
C ARG A 627 17.77 -25.91 -6.85
N ARG A 628 17.78 -24.90 -7.73
CA ARG A 628 17.44 -25.07 -9.15
C ARG A 628 18.43 -25.99 -9.85
N LEU A 629 19.73 -25.79 -9.62
CA LEU A 629 20.78 -26.63 -10.19
C LEU A 629 20.65 -28.09 -9.73
N SER A 630 20.37 -28.30 -8.44
CA SER A 630 20.07 -29.59 -7.83
C SER A 630 18.84 -30.25 -8.44
N ALA A 631 17.73 -29.52 -8.58
CA ALA A 631 16.47 -30.05 -9.13
C ALA A 631 16.59 -30.46 -10.61
N LEU A 632 17.33 -29.69 -11.41
CA LEU A 632 17.54 -29.97 -12.84
C LEU A 632 18.53 -31.12 -13.09
N SER A 633 19.49 -31.32 -12.19
CA SER A 633 20.53 -32.34 -12.34
C SER A 633 20.12 -33.69 -11.74
N GLY A 634 19.24 -33.67 -10.71
CA GLY A 634 18.74 -34.86 -10.05
C GLY A 634 19.80 -35.67 -9.27
N GLY A 635 19.43 -36.89 -8.86
CA GLY A 635 20.32 -37.82 -8.14
C GLY A 635 20.31 -37.69 -6.62
N CYS A 636 21.03 -38.59 -5.94
CA CYS A 636 21.20 -38.56 -4.48
C CYS A 636 22.09 -37.40 -4.03
N GLU A 637 21.79 -36.81 -2.86
CA GLU A 637 22.57 -35.70 -2.27
C GLU A 637 22.72 -34.52 -3.26
N SER A 638 21.69 -34.27 -4.08
CA SER A 638 21.75 -33.37 -5.23
C SER A 638 22.10 -31.91 -4.86
N PHE A 639 21.69 -31.44 -3.68
CA PHE A 639 22.05 -30.11 -3.18
C PHE A 639 23.54 -30.03 -2.79
N LEU A 640 24.02 -30.96 -1.96
CA LEU A 640 25.44 -31.09 -1.62
C LEU A 640 26.32 -31.23 -2.88
N ARG A 641 25.87 -32.02 -3.86
CA ARG A 641 26.55 -32.22 -5.15
C ARG A 641 26.56 -30.95 -6.00
N ALA A 642 25.50 -30.16 -6.00
CA ALA A 642 25.45 -28.87 -6.70
C ALA A 642 26.52 -27.91 -6.14
N GLY A 643 26.58 -27.78 -4.81
CA GLY A 643 27.59 -26.94 -4.15
C GLY A 643 29.02 -27.44 -4.41
N LEU A 644 29.26 -28.75 -4.30
CA LEU A 644 30.55 -29.35 -4.62
C LEU A 644 30.95 -29.11 -6.08
N ALA A 645 30.02 -29.24 -7.02
CA ALA A 645 30.27 -29.01 -8.44
C ALA A 645 30.71 -27.57 -8.70
N LEU A 646 30.03 -26.57 -8.13
CA LEU A 646 30.44 -25.17 -8.27
C LEU A 646 31.84 -24.91 -7.69
N ALA A 647 32.14 -25.45 -6.50
CA ALA A 647 33.45 -25.29 -5.87
C ALA A 647 34.57 -25.91 -6.73
N VAL A 648 34.34 -27.12 -7.27
CA VAL A 648 35.30 -27.80 -8.15
C VAL A 648 35.44 -27.04 -9.48
N PHE A 649 34.35 -26.60 -10.09
CA PHE A 649 34.40 -25.86 -11.36
C PHE A 649 35.11 -24.52 -11.22
N GLN A 650 34.90 -23.82 -10.11
CA GLN A 650 35.60 -22.57 -9.81
C GLN A 650 37.10 -22.82 -9.63
N GLU A 651 37.49 -23.82 -8.83
CA GLU A 651 38.90 -24.15 -8.63
C GLU A 651 39.59 -24.54 -9.94
N ARG A 652 38.95 -25.39 -10.75
CA ARG A 652 39.50 -25.82 -12.05
C ARG A 652 39.45 -24.72 -13.12
N GLY A 653 39.01 -23.51 -12.79
CA GLY A 653 38.95 -22.38 -13.71
C GLY A 653 37.91 -22.51 -14.81
N LEU A 654 36.89 -23.37 -14.65
CA LEU A 654 35.79 -23.52 -15.61
C LEU A 654 34.78 -22.36 -15.51
N ILE A 655 34.62 -21.81 -14.31
CA ILE A 655 33.73 -20.67 -14.04
C ILE A 655 34.44 -19.59 -13.22
N ALA A 656 34.03 -18.34 -13.41
CA ALA A 656 34.24 -17.29 -12.42
C ALA A 656 33.01 -17.23 -11.51
N LEU A 657 33.23 -17.21 -10.21
CA LEU A 657 32.18 -17.13 -9.19
C LEU A 657 32.59 -16.12 -8.12
N SER A 658 31.71 -15.16 -7.85
CA SER A 658 31.87 -14.16 -6.78
C SER A 658 30.61 -14.14 -5.94
N VAL A 659 30.75 -14.05 -4.62
CA VAL A 659 29.64 -14.02 -3.66
C VAL A 659 29.69 -12.74 -2.85
N GLN A 660 28.55 -12.06 -2.72
CA GLN A 660 28.37 -10.87 -1.89
C GLN A 660 27.05 -10.97 -1.13
N GLY A 661 27.10 -11.30 0.16
CA GLY A 661 25.89 -11.65 0.92
C GLY A 661 25.23 -12.90 0.33
N ASP A 662 23.93 -12.82 0.05
CA ASP A 662 23.17 -13.91 -0.59
C ASP A 662 23.33 -13.94 -2.12
N GLN A 663 23.86 -12.85 -2.72
CA GLN A 663 24.01 -12.70 -4.16
C GLN A 663 25.26 -13.41 -4.67
N VAL A 664 25.13 -14.10 -5.81
CA VAL A 664 26.20 -14.75 -6.54
C VAL A 664 26.25 -14.26 -7.99
N THR A 665 27.45 -13.91 -8.42
CA THR A 665 27.78 -13.60 -9.81
C THR A 665 28.50 -14.80 -10.42
N LEU A 666 28.02 -15.33 -11.56
CA LEU A 666 28.64 -16.44 -12.27
C LEU A 666 28.88 -16.13 -13.76
N SER A 667 29.99 -16.59 -14.30
CA SER A 667 30.23 -16.63 -15.76
C SER A 667 31.09 -17.82 -16.16
N LEU A 668 30.95 -18.29 -17.40
CA LEU A 668 31.85 -19.30 -17.96
C LEU A 668 33.18 -18.67 -18.34
N ASN A 669 34.28 -19.33 -17.99
CA ASN A 669 35.60 -18.91 -18.45
C ASN A 669 35.88 -19.48 -19.86
N PRO A 670 36.73 -18.84 -20.67
CA PRO A 670 37.23 -19.43 -21.91
C PRO A 670 38.09 -20.66 -21.59
N ILE A 671 37.74 -21.82 -22.12
CA ILE A 671 38.47 -23.07 -21.88
C ILE A 671 39.19 -23.50 -23.16
N GLN A 672 40.49 -23.79 -23.05
CA GLN A 672 41.28 -24.40 -24.13
C GLN A 672 41.59 -25.87 -23.77
N GLY A 673 40.96 -26.81 -24.47
CA GLY A 673 41.22 -28.25 -24.28
C GLY A 673 40.38 -28.93 -23.18
N LYS A 674 40.82 -30.11 -22.76
CA LYS A 674 40.12 -30.91 -21.72
C LYS A 674 40.63 -30.52 -20.33
N VAL A 675 39.72 -30.24 -19.40
CA VAL A 675 40.03 -29.97 -17.99
C VAL A 675 39.84 -31.23 -17.16
N ASP A 676 40.85 -31.63 -16.38
CA ASP A 676 40.72 -32.72 -15.41
C ASP A 676 40.13 -32.18 -14.08
N LEU A 677 38.90 -32.60 -13.79
CA LEU A 677 38.20 -32.25 -12.55
C LEU A 677 38.80 -32.92 -11.32
N PHE A 678 39.34 -34.13 -11.45
CA PHE A 678 39.83 -34.91 -10.32
C PHE A 678 41.23 -34.52 -9.87
N ALA A 679 41.88 -33.60 -10.61
CA ALA A 679 43.06 -32.87 -10.16
C ALA A 679 42.72 -31.74 -9.15
N CYS A 680 41.43 -31.49 -8.88
CA CYS A 680 41.00 -30.54 -7.85
C CYS A 680 41.49 -31.00 -6.46
N PRO A 681 42.20 -30.14 -5.69
CA PRO A 681 42.68 -30.48 -4.34
C PRO A 681 41.56 -30.97 -3.40
N TYR A 682 40.35 -30.44 -3.55
CA TYR A 682 39.18 -30.84 -2.76
C TYR A 682 38.86 -32.34 -2.96
N LEU A 683 38.94 -32.83 -4.20
CA LEU A 683 38.66 -34.23 -4.52
C LEU A 683 39.82 -35.16 -4.16
N SER A 684 41.07 -34.69 -4.23
CA SER A 684 42.25 -35.45 -3.79
C SER A 684 42.20 -35.75 -2.28
N ARG A 685 41.81 -34.76 -1.46
CA ARG A 685 41.65 -34.93 -0.01
C ARG A 685 40.61 -35.99 0.37
N LEU A 686 39.62 -36.24 -0.48
CA LEU A 686 38.62 -37.30 -0.26
C LEU A 686 39.20 -38.71 -0.51
N ARG A 687 40.35 -38.83 -1.19
CA ARG A 687 40.99 -40.09 -1.57
C ARG A 687 42.13 -40.50 -0.62
N GLU A 688 42.84 -39.54 -0.04
CA GLU A 688 44.13 -39.77 0.65
C GLU A 688 44.07 -40.64 1.92
N ASP A 689 42.91 -40.79 2.56
CA ASP A 689 42.79 -41.57 3.82
C ASP A 689 42.08 -42.94 3.68
N ALA A 690 41.56 -43.28 2.50
CA ALA A 690 40.97 -44.61 2.27
C ALA A 690 42.01 -45.74 2.30
N ALA A 691 43.30 -45.41 2.15
CA ALA A 691 44.41 -46.36 2.16
C ALA A 691 45.00 -46.66 3.55
N GLY A 692 44.50 -46.04 4.62
CA GLY A 692 45.10 -46.11 5.97
C GLY A 692 44.64 -47.23 6.90
N LYS A 693 43.74 -48.13 6.50
CA LYS A 693 43.24 -49.23 7.36
C LYS A 693 43.09 -50.56 6.62
N SER A 694 44.22 -51.12 6.16
CA SER A 694 44.31 -52.54 5.80
C SER A 694 45.69 -53.13 6.12
N GLY A 695 46.30 -52.68 7.23
CA GLY A 695 47.46 -53.32 7.86
C GLY A 695 47.05 -54.23 9.01
N GLY A 696 46.11 -55.16 8.77
CA GLY A 696 45.75 -56.20 9.72
C GLY A 696 46.50 -57.48 9.39
N VAL A 697 47.57 -57.76 10.13
CA VAL A 697 48.26 -59.06 10.13
C VAL A 697 47.28 -60.13 10.59
N VAL A 698 47.05 -61.15 9.77
CA VAL A 698 46.68 -62.51 10.23
C VAL A 698 47.38 -63.50 9.31
N SER A 699 48.08 -64.45 9.95
CA SER A 699 48.82 -65.58 9.39
C SER A 699 48.01 -66.49 8.46
#